data_AF-A0A524DYG8-F1
#
_entry.id   AF-A0A524DYG8-F1
#
_cell.length_a   1.000
_cell.length_b   1.000
_cell.length_c   1.000
_cell.angle_alpha   90.00
_cell.angle_beta   90.00
_cell.angle_gamma   90.00
#
_symmetry.space_group_name_H-M   'P 1'
#
loop_
_entity.id
_entity.type
_entity.pdbx_description
1 polymer ?
#
loop_
_entity_poly.entity_id
_entity_poly.type
_entity_poly.pdbx_seq_one_letter_code
_entity_poly.pdbx_strand_id
1 'polypeptide(L)'
;MPKTVDIIAGEIMSEMERLLLERIYTAIIKAGQVLYASTALDKHIELLKLFAITEFKQLPIFGHAFPLPGTNLAIFKLTDDILVGLYSKKGYQGQLLSFKTKMNQYLEDLKQASEGPVEEYMDSEERGQVLPKLIQTVSLTLGLSEDESAVLKLCDGNHSVNEIIVKTRVPRKVVVDILRRYEEKEWLKLDYKGEVDIIPISIKKFPETAVRLGMISKKSYDINELCNGSNTIQDIARKLIISERELKKILEKMEKNKIIKMSVKLPEQDGEVFPTSMEGMRGGEIESISNPELYIKPILTTSVSFTMGFDQEEKQILELLNGEHTIVDIFTVTQIPVIDIFKAIFKYEDKGWIRIPIDDFMKIVAVKEKLKSEFDSAVLAAQYNKYMEQQGYTAYIQMQTPEPVIQETSLVIEDEQQVRDTLLYRIEQELPLMPIDARNKLVDKLTKLSAHSRDAMLDKLLTSESSMKFRRIEREVGVTPVQPTETLQIPTTVPPIEQAPIPPPMSPPMPPRYPSDQMELPKPTQTTPIVPVIDETPLIQPSKLLNTTVETDPLVTPLPDDLLSPRIPTPPSVIEEPTPSPQVDAKPPSHLLSETIPAQEERINEVLNFIDSLLGIPEILYIALIDYGGAIFYQTTKETNLWDISNNTTKLVQNWSAQAPSVFLGDNIKYAVIKTEPEMLIATNVKGFGHIVAIPINEKLFILTKVSKEGDALLIADDVSIVAKQINQMFQGH
;
A
#
# COMPACT_ATOMS: atom_id res chain seq x y z
N MET A 1 24.39 -11.75 -27.68
CA MET A 1 23.30 -10.92 -28.22
C MET A 1 22.84 -10.02 -27.10
N PRO A 2 22.53 -8.74 -27.37
CA PRO A 2 21.93 -7.86 -26.35
C PRO A 2 20.63 -8.52 -25.84
N LYS A 3 20.39 -8.48 -24.53
CA LYS A 3 19.15 -8.98 -23.93
C LYS A 3 18.00 -8.04 -24.34
N THR A 4 16.81 -8.58 -24.57
CA THR A 4 15.60 -7.77 -24.75
C THR A 4 15.07 -7.31 -23.40
N VAL A 5 14.24 -6.24 -23.39
CA VAL A 5 13.62 -5.71 -22.17
C VAL A 5 12.80 -6.79 -21.45
N ASP A 6 12.08 -7.64 -22.19
CA ASP A 6 11.31 -8.75 -21.62
C ASP A 6 12.17 -9.77 -20.88
N ILE A 7 13.35 -10.11 -21.43
CA ILE A 7 14.28 -11.05 -20.82
C ILE A 7 14.81 -10.45 -19.52
N ILE A 8 15.19 -9.18 -19.53
CA ILE A 8 15.68 -8.49 -18.33
C ILE A 8 14.60 -8.39 -17.26
N ALA A 9 13.36 -8.04 -17.63
CA ALA A 9 12.24 -8.03 -16.71
C ALA A 9 11.98 -9.42 -16.11
N GLY A 10 12.07 -10.48 -16.92
CA GLY A 10 11.99 -11.86 -16.47
C GLY A 10 13.08 -12.24 -15.45
N GLU A 11 14.33 -11.83 -15.69
CA GLU A 11 15.45 -12.02 -14.77
C GLU A 11 15.23 -11.29 -13.45
N ILE A 12 14.81 -10.01 -13.49
CA ILE A 12 14.49 -9.22 -12.30
C ILE A 12 13.40 -9.92 -11.48
N MET A 13 12.29 -10.33 -12.11
CA MET A 13 11.18 -11.02 -11.43
C MET A 13 11.66 -12.31 -10.78
N SER A 14 12.40 -13.17 -11.50
CA SER A 14 12.85 -14.46 -10.98
C SER A 14 13.86 -14.32 -9.84
N GLU A 15 14.79 -13.37 -9.94
CA GLU A 15 15.78 -13.13 -8.90
C GLU A 15 15.15 -12.53 -7.64
N MET A 16 14.26 -11.55 -7.80
CA MET A 16 13.52 -10.97 -6.68
C MET A 16 12.55 -11.96 -6.03
N GLU A 17 11.88 -12.80 -6.81
CA GLU A 17 11.02 -13.87 -6.28
C GLU A 17 11.82 -14.89 -5.46
N ARG A 18 13.04 -15.24 -5.90
CA ARG A 18 13.94 -16.10 -5.12
C ARG A 18 14.41 -15.44 -3.82
N LEU A 19 14.69 -14.14 -3.86
CA LEU A 19 15.16 -13.39 -2.67
C LEU A 19 14.06 -13.19 -1.64
N LEU A 20 12.83 -12.92 -2.10
CA LEU A 20 11.72 -12.55 -1.23
C LEU A 20 10.78 -13.70 -0.92
N LEU A 21 10.94 -14.85 -1.60
CA LEU A 21 10.04 -16.01 -1.52
C LEU A 21 8.57 -15.65 -1.85
N GLU A 22 8.37 -14.57 -2.59
CA GLU A 22 7.06 -14.03 -2.97
C GLU A 22 7.10 -13.59 -4.43
N ARG A 23 5.98 -13.75 -5.14
CA ARG A 23 5.91 -13.44 -6.57
C ARG A 23 5.96 -11.94 -6.81
N ILE A 24 7.03 -11.49 -7.50
CA ILE A 24 7.24 -10.09 -7.86
C ILE A 24 6.80 -9.83 -9.30
N TYR A 25 6.14 -8.69 -9.50
CA TYR A 25 5.73 -8.16 -10.79
C TYR A 25 6.55 -6.93 -11.10
N THR A 26 7.01 -6.80 -12.34
CA THR A 26 7.90 -5.73 -12.77
C THR A 26 7.26 -4.88 -13.87
N ALA A 27 7.52 -3.58 -13.84
CA ALA A 27 7.33 -2.65 -14.94
C ALA A 27 8.63 -1.88 -15.20
N ILE A 28 8.93 -1.62 -16.47
CA ILE A 28 10.09 -0.86 -16.91
C ILE A 28 9.57 0.28 -17.77
N ILE A 29 9.89 1.51 -17.41
CA ILE A 29 9.39 2.74 -18.04
C ILE A 29 10.59 3.60 -18.42
N LYS A 30 10.60 4.11 -19.66
CA LYS A 30 11.61 5.02 -20.17
C LYS A 30 10.97 6.34 -20.59
N ALA A 31 11.36 7.45 -19.94
CA ALA A 31 10.85 8.79 -20.22
C ALA A 31 9.31 8.87 -20.28
N GLY A 32 8.62 8.15 -19.37
CA GLY A 32 7.16 8.06 -19.33
C GLY A 32 6.54 6.99 -20.25
N GLN A 33 7.30 6.43 -21.20
CA GLN A 33 6.85 5.34 -22.07
C GLN A 33 7.05 3.99 -21.37
N VAL A 34 6.02 3.16 -21.34
CA VAL A 34 6.10 1.80 -20.79
C VAL A 34 6.83 0.91 -21.79
N LEU A 35 8.02 0.45 -21.43
CA LEU A 35 8.79 -0.52 -22.21
C LEU A 35 8.39 -1.96 -21.89
N TYR A 36 7.96 -2.21 -20.65
CA TYR A 36 7.45 -3.50 -20.20
C TYR A 36 6.54 -3.29 -18.99
N ALA A 37 5.44 -4.04 -18.91
CA ALA A 37 4.64 -4.12 -17.69
C ALA A 37 4.02 -5.50 -17.52
N SER A 38 4.18 -6.06 -16.33
CA SER A 38 3.47 -7.28 -15.93
C SER A 38 1.97 -6.99 -15.77
N THR A 39 1.09 -7.90 -16.17
CA THR A 39 -0.38 -7.71 -16.11
C THR A 39 -0.92 -7.40 -14.70
N ALA A 40 -0.24 -7.86 -13.64
CA ALA A 40 -0.64 -7.53 -12.27
C ALA A 40 -0.43 -6.06 -11.90
N LEU A 41 0.37 -5.32 -12.69
CA LEU A 41 0.64 -3.89 -12.55
C LEU A 41 -0.31 -3.01 -13.37
N ASP A 42 -1.26 -3.58 -14.12
CA ASP A 42 -2.21 -2.82 -14.96
C ASP A 42 -2.94 -1.73 -14.16
N LYS A 43 -3.28 -2.01 -12.89
CA LYS A 43 -3.95 -1.05 -11.99
C LYS A 43 -3.05 0.09 -11.51
N HIS A 44 -1.74 -0.05 -11.65
CA HIS A 44 -0.74 0.91 -11.17
C HIS A 44 0.03 1.57 -12.32
N ILE A 45 -0.23 1.19 -13.58
CA ILE A 45 0.59 1.63 -14.71
C ILE A 45 0.48 3.14 -14.96
N GLU A 46 -0.71 3.72 -14.81
CA GLU A 46 -0.93 5.15 -14.98
C GLU A 46 -0.24 5.96 -13.89
N LEU A 47 -0.23 5.45 -12.65
CA LEU A 47 0.53 6.05 -11.55
C LEU A 47 2.04 5.98 -11.82
N LEU A 48 2.55 4.86 -12.34
CA LEU A 48 3.97 4.71 -12.67
C LEU A 48 4.38 5.63 -13.84
N LYS A 49 3.53 5.79 -14.86
CA LYS A 49 3.74 6.75 -15.96
C LYS A 49 3.75 8.19 -15.44
N LEU A 50 2.78 8.54 -14.59
CA LEU A 50 2.70 9.88 -14.00
C LEU A 50 3.93 10.18 -13.16
N PHE A 51 4.34 9.24 -12.29
CA PHE A 51 5.55 9.37 -11.48
C PHE A 51 6.80 9.55 -12.36
N ALA A 52 6.89 8.80 -13.47
CA ALA A 52 7.98 8.92 -14.44
C ALA A 52 8.01 10.31 -15.13
N ILE A 53 6.89 11.04 -15.17
CA ILE A 53 6.79 12.37 -15.79
C ILE A 53 7.00 13.49 -14.75
N THR A 54 6.40 13.38 -13.56
CA THR A 54 6.35 14.47 -12.56
C THR A 54 7.48 14.39 -11.55
N GLU A 55 7.55 13.29 -10.79
CA GLU A 55 8.44 13.13 -9.64
C GLU A 55 9.82 12.58 -10.02
N PHE A 56 9.94 12.03 -11.23
CA PHE A 56 11.15 11.37 -11.69
C PHE A 56 12.42 12.24 -11.61
N LYS A 57 12.29 13.55 -11.81
CA LYS A 57 13.42 14.49 -11.71
C LYS A 57 13.93 14.67 -10.29
N GLN A 58 13.05 14.54 -9.29
CA GLN A 58 13.40 14.73 -7.88
C GLN A 58 14.11 13.52 -7.30
N LEU A 59 13.85 12.32 -7.86
CA LEU A 59 14.49 11.11 -7.39
C LEU A 59 15.97 11.08 -7.82
N PRO A 60 16.94 10.82 -6.92
CA PRO A 60 18.33 10.63 -7.31
C PRO A 60 18.47 9.35 -8.15
N ILE A 61 19.52 9.30 -8.99
CA ILE A 61 19.87 8.06 -9.71
C ILE A 61 20.25 7.00 -8.65
N PHE A 62 19.76 5.78 -8.82
CA PHE A 62 19.75 4.70 -7.80
C PHE A 62 18.87 4.98 -6.57
N GLY A 63 18.08 6.05 -6.63
CA GLY A 63 17.04 6.36 -5.66
C GLY A 63 15.81 5.46 -5.82
N HIS A 64 14.95 5.52 -4.81
CA HIS A 64 13.71 4.76 -4.78
C HIS A 64 12.60 5.56 -4.11
N ALA A 65 11.35 5.26 -4.47
CA ALA A 65 10.17 5.87 -3.88
C ALA A 65 9.07 4.84 -3.64
N PHE A 66 8.22 5.17 -2.68
CA PHE A 66 7.06 4.39 -2.28
C PHE A 66 5.80 5.23 -2.53
N PRO A 67 5.24 5.18 -3.75
CA PRO A 67 4.24 6.16 -4.16
C PRO A 67 2.89 5.98 -3.45
N LEU A 68 2.63 4.81 -2.86
CA LEU A 68 1.36 4.47 -2.24
C LEU A 68 1.62 3.84 -0.85
N PRO A 69 1.11 4.44 0.25
CA PRO A 69 1.21 3.83 1.57
C PRO A 69 0.37 2.55 1.64
N GLY A 70 0.91 1.50 2.25
CA GLY A 70 0.22 0.22 2.43
C GLY A 70 0.08 -0.64 1.17
N THR A 71 0.55 -0.16 0.01
CA THR A 71 0.67 -0.96 -1.21
C THR A 71 2.14 -1.36 -1.36
N ASN A 72 2.43 -2.66 -1.53
CA ASN A 72 3.78 -3.14 -1.79
C ASN A 72 4.22 -2.83 -3.23
N LEU A 73 4.32 -1.54 -3.53
CA LEU A 73 4.79 -0.98 -4.78
C LEU A 73 6.01 -0.11 -4.47
N ALA A 74 7.12 -0.39 -5.14
CA ALA A 74 8.36 0.36 -5.04
C ALA A 74 8.79 0.80 -6.43
N ILE A 75 9.27 2.04 -6.53
CA ILE A 75 9.80 2.63 -7.75
C ILE A 75 11.30 2.80 -7.57
N PHE A 76 12.09 2.43 -8.56
CA PHE A 76 13.55 2.58 -8.57
C PHE A 76 13.97 3.35 -9.81
N LYS A 77 14.78 4.40 -9.64
CA LYS A 77 15.34 5.17 -10.76
C LYS A 77 16.73 4.64 -11.08
N LEU A 78 16.92 4.07 -12.27
CA LEU A 78 18.20 3.47 -12.66
C LEU A 78 19.06 4.45 -13.47
N THR A 79 18.44 5.28 -14.30
CA THR A 79 19.10 6.33 -15.09
C THR A 79 18.28 7.62 -15.05
N ASP A 80 18.66 8.65 -15.83
CA ASP A 80 17.89 9.88 -15.99
C ASP A 80 16.62 9.74 -16.85
N ASP A 81 16.35 8.54 -17.34
CA ASP A 81 15.18 8.24 -18.16
C ASP A 81 14.55 6.88 -17.84
N ILE A 82 15.24 5.94 -17.20
CA ILE A 82 14.75 4.59 -16.91
C ILE A 82 14.30 4.46 -15.46
N LEU A 83 13.05 4.03 -15.30
CA LEU A 83 12.39 3.68 -14.06
C LEU A 83 12.04 2.19 -14.06
N VAL A 84 12.28 1.52 -12.93
CA VAL A 84 11.81 0.15 -12.68
C VAL A 84 10.80 0.18 -11.53
N GLY A 85 9.56 -0.23 -11.78
CA GLY A 85 8.52 -0.43 -10.78
C GLY A 85 8.44 -1.89 -10.37
N LEU A 86 8.53 -2.19 -9.07
CA LEU A 86 8.34 -3.53 -8.51
C LEU A 86 7.08 -3.56 -7.66
N TYR A 87 6.25 -4.57 -7.88
CA TYR A 87 5.03 -4.78 -7.12
C TYR A 87 4.93 -6.21 -6.59
N SER A 88 4.44 -6.36 -5.37
CA SER A 88 4.05 -7.63 -4.79
C SER A 88 2.64 -7.56 -4.24
N LYS A 89 1.89 -8.67 -4.28
CA LYS A 89 0.55 -8.73 -3.67
C LYS A 89 0.60 -8.86 -2.15
N LYS A 90 1.72 -9.37 -1.61
CA LYS A 90 1.94 -9.66 -0.18
C LYS A 90 3.35 -9.27 0.23
N GLY A 91 3.66 -9.38 1.52
CA GLY A 91 4.96 -9.02 2.09
C GLY A 91 4.99 -7.58 2.61
N TYR A 92 6.19 -7.09 2.91
CA TYR A 92 6.40 -5.73 3.39
C TYR A 92 7.02 -4.88 2.28
N GLN A 93 6.59 -3.63 2.18
CA GLN A 93 7.10 -2.70 1.16
C GLN A 93 8.62 -2.53 1.24
N GLY A 94 9.20 -2.58 2.45
CA GLY A 94 10.65 -2.55 2.66
C GLY A 94 11.42 -3.73 2.05
N GLN A 95 10.80 -4.90 1.87
CA GLN A 95 11.46 -6.07 1.25
C GLN A 95 11.85 -5.79 -0.21
N LEU A 96 11.08 -4.96 -0.92
CA LEU A 96 11.38 -4.57 -2.29
C LEU A 96 12.70 -3.79 -2.40
N LEU A 97 13.16 -3.16 -1.30
CA LEU A 97 14.45 -2.46 -1.25
C LEU A 97 15.66 -3.38 -1.48
N SER A 98 15.50 -4.69 -1.32
CA SER A 98 16.55 -5.65 -1.68
C SER A 98 17.00 -5.51 -3.14
N PHE A 99 16.13 -5.00 -4.02
CA PHE A 99 16.47 -4.69 -5.41
C PHE A 99 17.57 -3.63 -5.55
N LYS A 100 17.75 -2.72 -4.57
CA LYS A 100 18.84 -1.72 -4.58
C LYS A 100 20.20 -2.37 -4.80
N THR A 101 20.44 -3.50 -4.14
CA THR A 101 21.71 -4.25 -4.25
C THR A 101 21.96 -4.83 -5.65
N LYS A 102 20.92 -4.89 -6.48
CA LYS A 102 20.92 -5.46 -7.84
C LYS A 102 20.82 -4.41 -8.93
N MET A 103 20.54 -3.14 -8.62
CA MET A 103 20.35 -2.10 -9.64
C MET A 103 21.54 -1.97 -10.59
N ASN A 104 22.77 -2.02 -10.05
CA ASN A 104 23.99 -1.94 -10.84
C ASN A 104 24.14 -3.10 -11.83
N GLN A 105 23.63 -4.29 -11.50
CA GLN A 105 23.69 -5.47 -12.35
C GLN A 105 22.84 -5.30 -13.62
N TYR A 106 21.70 -4.63 -13.51
CA TYR A 106 20.75 -4.46 -14.62
C TYR A 106 20.91 -3.15 -15.39
N LEU A 107 21.71 -2.21 -14.89
CA LEU A 107 21.86 -0.87 -15.46
C LEU A 107 22.29 -0.90 -16.94
N GLU A 108 23.40 -1.58 -17.23
CA GLU A 108 23.98 -1.61 -18.58
C GLU A 108 23.13 -2.45 -19.55
N ASP A 109 22.57 -3.57 -19.06
CA ASP A 109 21.63 -4.40 -19.82
C ASP A 109 20.38 -3.58 -20.22
N LEU A 110 19.81 -2.78 -19.30
CA LEU A 110 18.63 -1.96 -19.57
C LEU A 110 18.93 -0.77 -20.48
N LYS A 111 20.09 -0.10 -20.31
CA LYS A 111 20.52 0.96 -21.23
C LYS A 111 20.60 0.42 -22.65
N GLN A 112 21.33 -0.68 -22.85
CA GLN A 112 21.50 -1.30 -24.15
C GLN A 112 20.17 -1.79 -24.75
N ALA A 113 19.32 -2.43 -23.95
CA ALA A 113 18.02 -2.90 -24.41
C ALA A 113 17.06 -1.75 -24.78
N SER A 114 17.18 -0.61 -24.08
CA SER A 114 16.32 0.55 -24.30
C SER A 114 16.75 1.44 -25.49
N GLU A 115 17.95 1.25 -26.01
CA GLU A 115 18.46 1.94 -27.21
C GLU A 115 18.04 1.25 -28.51
N GLY A 116 17.56 0.00 -28.41
CA GLY A 116 16.90 -0.65 -29.54
C GLY A 116 15.72 0.19 -30.02
N PRO A 117 15.35 0.14 -31.32
CA PRO A 117 14.09 0.71 -31.75
C PRO A 117 13.04 0.16 -30.81
N VAL A 118 12.40 1.06 -30.05
CA VAL A 118 11.24 0.69 -29.26
C VAL A 118 10.30 0.11 -30.30
N GLU A 119 10.15 -1.22 -30.34
CA GLU A 119 8.97 -1.81 -30.93
C GLU A 119 7.86 -1.12 -30.16
N GLU A 120 7.27 -0.08 -30.78
CA GLU A 120 6.09 0.58 -30.26
C GLU A 120 5.24 -0.57 -29.77
N TYR A 121 4.98 -0.58 -28.46
CA TYR A 121 4.13 -1.56 -27.81
C TYR A 121 2.96 -1.70 -28.77
N MET A 122 2.95 -2.77 -29.57
CA MET A 122 1.95 -2.85 -30.63
C MET A 122 0.67 -2.86 -29.85
N ASP A 123 -0.11 -1.79 -30.02
CA ASP A 123 -1.40 -1.69 -29.38
C ASP A 123 -2.06 -3.03 -29.60
N SER A 124 -2.72 -3.52 -28.56
CA SER A 124 -3.34 -4.86 -28.51
C SER A 124 -4.30 -5.21 -29.67
N GLU A 125 -4.39 -4.36 -30.70
CA GLU A 125 -5.01 -4.54 -32.00
C GLU A 125 -4.53 -5.77 -32.79
N GLU A 126 -3.33 -6.33 -32.55
CA GLU A 126 -2.94 -7.61 -33.15
C GLU A 126 -3.44 -8.85 -32.38
N ARG A 127 -3.89 -8.69 -31.12
CA ARG A 127 -4.57 -9.80 -30.44
C ARG A 127 -5.95 -9.97 -31.07
N GLY A 128 -6.27 -11.21 -31.46
CA GLY A 128 -7.49 -11.52 -32.18
C GLY A 128 -8.72 -10.86 -31.55
N GLN A 129 -9.39 -10.01 -32.32
CA GLN A 129 -10.61 -9.34 -31.89
C GLN A 129 -11.78 -10.32 -32.03
N VAL A 130 -12.61 -10.41 -30.99
CA VAL A 130 -13.86 -11.16 -31.00
C VAL A 130 -14.97 -10.23 -31.48
N LEU A 131 -15.62 -10.60 -32.59
CA LEU A 131 -16.67 -9.84 -33.27
C LEU A 131 -18.01 -10.59 -33.13
N PRO A 132 -18.82 -10.30 -32.10
CA PRO A 132 -20.12 -10.92 -31.93
C PRO A 132 -21.11 -10.49 -33.01
N LYS A 133 -21.79 -11.46 -33.62
CA LYS A 133 -22.76 -11.29 -34.70
C LYS A 133 -24.06 -12.00 -34.39
N LEU A 134 -25.17 -11.27 -34.32
CA LEU A 134 -26.50 -11.86 -34.14
C LEU A 134 -26.89 -12.69 -35.39
N ILE A 135 -27.24 -13.96 -35.20
CA ILE A 135 -27.60 -14.88 -36.31
C ILE A 135 -29.04 -14.65 -36.78
N GLN A 136 -29.93 -14.29 -35.84
CA GLN A 136 -31.36 -14.16 -36.09
C GLN A 136 -31.80 -12.77 -35.66
N THR A 137 -32.63 -12.10 -36.47
CA THR A 137 -33.34 -10.87 -36.10
C THR A 137 -34.40 -11.22 -35.05
N VAL A 138 -33.94 -11.52 -33.83
CA VAL A 138 -34.82 -11.65 -32.68
C VAL A 138 -35.40 -10.26 -32.46
N SER A 139 -36.73 -10.14 -32.48
CA SER A 139 -37.40 -8.89 -32.14
C SER A 139 -37.02 -8.50 -30.72
N LEU A 140 -36.05 -7.59 -30.56
CA LEU A 140 -35.45 -7.15 -29.29
C LEU A 140 -36.44 -6.43 -28.35
N THR A 141 -37.74 -6.53 -28.60
CA THR A 141 -38.76 -5.63 -28.05
C THR A 141 -39.49 -6.16 -26.82
N LEU A 142 -39.34 -7.43 -26.40
CA LEU A 142 -40.02 -7.94 -25.19
C LEU A 142 -39.06 -8.64 -24.22
N GLY A 143 -38.87 -8.03 -23.04
CA GLY A 143 -38.30 -8.68 -21.85
C GLY A 143 -36.78 -8.59 -21.66
N LEU A 144 -36.07 -7.79 -22.45
CA LEU A 144 -34.64 -7.53 -22.27
C LEU A 144 -34.41 -6.38 -21.28
N SER A 145 -33.37 -6.49 -20.46
CA SER A 145 -32.87 -5.34 -19.71
C SER A 145 -32.29 -4.27 -20.65
N GLU A 146 -32.17 -3.04 -20.15
CA GLU A 146 -31.61 -1.92 -20.92
C GLU A 146 -30.17 -2.21 -21.38
N ASP A 147 -29.34 -2.75 -20.48
CA ASP A 147 -27.96 -3.17 -20.75
C ASP A 147 -27.90 -4.29 -21.80
N GLU A 148 -28.75 -5.32 -21.70
CA GLU A 148 -28.85 -6.40 -22.70
C GLU A 148 -29.23 -5.85 -24.07
N SER A 149 -30.20 -4.94 -24.13
CA SER A 149 -30.60 -4.31 -25.39
C SER A 149 -29.47 -3.49 -26.01
N ALA A 150 -28.74 -2.73 -25.20
CA ALA A 150 -27.61 -1.91 -25.65
C ALA A 150 -26.47 -2.77 -26.20
N VAL A 151 -26.09 -3.85 -25.49
CA VAL A 151 -25.05 -4.79 -25.91
C VAL A 151 -25.46 -5.50 -27.21
N LEU A 152 -26.66 -6.07 -27.27
CA LEU A 152 -27.12 -6.84 -28.43
C LEU A 152 -27.30 -5.98 -29.69
N LYS A 153 -27.62 -4.69 -29.57
CA LYS A 153 -27.67 -3.75 -30.70
C LYS A 153 -26.32 -3.56 -31.39
N LEU A 154 -25.22 -3.71 -30.66
CA LEU A 154 -23.85 -3.58 -31.19
C LEU A 154 -23.24 -4.93 -31.62
N CYS A 155 -23.93 -6.05 -31.43
CA CYS A 155 -23.51 -7.38 -31.88
C CYS A 155 -23.80 -7.59 -33.39
N ASP A 156 -23.26 -6.73 -34.23
CA ASP A 156 -23.45 -6.72 -35.69
C ASP A 156 -22.35 -7.47 -36.47
N GLY A 157 -21.32 -7.96 -35.77
CA GLY A 157 -20.12 -8.56 -36.35
C GLY A 157 -19.06 -7.56 -36.80
N ASN A 158 -19.28 -6.25 -36.60
CA ASN A 158 -18.31 -5.20 -36.92
C ASN A 158 -17.63 -4.63 -35.67
N HIS A 159 -18.31 -4.66 -34.52
CA HIS A 159 -17.77 -4.14 -33.28
C HIS A 159 -17.08 -5.23 -32.48
N SER A 160 -15.85 -4.96 -32.02
CA SER A 160 -15.17 -5.83 -31.07
C SER A 160 -15.83 -5.80 -29.70
N VAL A 161 -15.64 -6.85 -28.88
CA VAL A 161 -16.12 -6.85 -27.48
C VAL A 161 -15.64 -5.63 -26.71
N ASN A 162 -14.40 -5.17 -26.93
CA ASN A 162 -13.87 -3.97 -26.28
C ASN A 162 -14.61 -2.70 -26.75
N GLU A 163 -14.89 -2.55 -28.05
CA GLU A 163 -15.69 -1.43 -28.56
C GLU A 163 -17.12 -1.45 -28.01
N ILE A 164 -17.72 -2.63 -27.85
CA ILE A 164 -19.05 -2.77 -27.26
C ILE A 164 -19.03 -2.26 -25.81
N ILE A 165 -18.00 -2.61 -25.03
CA ILE A 165 -17.84 -2.12 -23.64
C ILE A 165 -17.73 -0.59 -23.64
N VAL A 166 -16.88 -0.02 -24.49
CA VAL A 166 -16.68 1.44 -24.58
C VAL A 166 -17.97 2.16 -24.97
N LYS A 167 -18.70 1.65 -25.97
CA LYS A 167 -19.91 2.29 -26.49
C LYS A 167 -21.11 2.15 -25.56
N THR A 168 -21.27 1.00 -24.90
CA THR A 168 -22.41 0.76 -23.99
C THR A 168 -22.17 1.28 -22.58
N ARG A 169 -20.91 1.45 -22.17
CA ARG A 169 -20.51 1.72 -20.77
C ARG A 169 -20.97 0.65 -19.78
N VAL A 170 -21.37 -0.53 -20.27
CA VAL A 170 -21.74 -1.67 -19.45
C VAL A 170 -20.46 -2.36 -18.96
N PRO A 171 -20.38 -2.78 -17.69
CA PRO A 171 -19.19 -3.46 -17.17
C PRO A 171 -18.83 -4.69 -18.01
N ARG A 172 -17.53 -4.87 -18.29
CA ARG A 172 -16.99 -5.98 -19.11
C ARG A 172 -17.56 -7.34 -18.74
N LYS A 173 -17.64 -7.64 -17.44
CA LYS A 173 -18.19 -8.90 -16.92
C LYS A 173 -19.63 -9.11 -17.38
N VAL A 174 -20.47 -8.07 -17.27
CA VAL A 174 -21.87 -8.11 -17.69
C VAL A 174 -21.98 -8.27 -19.21
N VAL A 175 -21.16 -7.56 -19.99
CA VAL A 175 -21.11 -7.73 -21.46
C VAL A 175 -20.76 -9.17 -21.82
N VAL A 176 -19.71 -9.74 -21.22
CA VAL A 176 -19.28 -11.13 -21.47
C VAL A 176 -20.37 -12.15 -21.07
N ASP A 177 -21.02 -11.95 -19.92
CA ASP A 177 -22.11 -12.81 -19.45
C ASP A 177 -23.32 -12.77 -20.39
N ILE A 178 -23.65 -11.58 -20.92
CA ILE A 178 -24.69 -11.41 -21.93
C ILE A 178 -24.28 -12.18 -23.19
N LEU A 179 -23.10 -11.92 -23.76
CA LEU A 179 -22.63 -12.59 -24.97
C LEU A 179 -22.65 -14.12 -24.82
N ARG A 180 -22.16 -14.65 -23.70
CA ARG A 180 -22.18 -16.09 -23.39
C ARG A 180 -23.61 -16.64 -23.33
N ARG A 181 -24.52 -15.95 -22.64
CA ARG A 181 -25.94 -16.34 -22.52
C ARG A 181 -26.65 -16.43 -23.89
N TYR A 182 -26.31 -15.53 -24.81
CA TYR A 182 -26.92 -15.51 -26.16
C TYR A 182 -26.19 -16.43 -27.15
N GLU A 183 -24.90 -16.70 -26.97
CA GLU A 183 -24.15 -17.73 -27.69
C GLU A 183 -24.67 -19.14 -27.34
N GLU A 184 -24.92 -19.41 -26.04
CA GLU A 184 -25.50 -20.68 -25.58
C GLU A 184 -26.89 -20.97 -26.16
N LYS A 185 -27.66 -19.91 -26.45
CA LYS A 185 -28.97 -19.99 -27.12
C LYS A 185 -28.87 -20.13 -28.64
N GLU A 186 -27.66 -20.12 -29.21
CA GLU A 186 -27.40 -20.07 -30.65
C GLU A 186 -28.00 -18.84 -31.35
N TRP A 187 -28.24 -17.75 -30.61
CA TRP A 187 -28.74 -16.49 -31.17
C TRP A 187 -27.61 -15.57 -31.64
N LEU A 188 -26.41 -15.83 -31.15
CA LEU A 188 -25.21 -15.03 -31.38
C LEU A 188 -24.07 -15.95 -31.84
N LYS A 189 -23.38 -15.56 -32.91
CA LYS A 189 -22.17 -16.18 -33.42
C LYS A 189 -20.99 -15.27 -33.11
N LEU A 190 -19.93 -15.82 -32.53
CA LEU A 190 -18.68 -15.09 -32.37
C LEU A 190 -17.81 -15.32 -33.61
N ASP A 191 -17.64 -14.28 -34.42
CA ASP A 191 -16.64 -14.24 -35.48
C ASP A 191 -15.33 -13.66 -34.91
N TYR A 192 -14.21 -13.86 -35.61
CA TYR A 192 -12.89 -13.47 -35.10
C TYR A 192 -12.04 -12.81 -36.18
N LYS A 193 -11.26 -11.81 -35.78
CA LYS A 193 -10.29 -11.12 -36.63
C LYS A 193 -8.91 -11.17 -35.97
N GLY A 194 -8.01 -12.01 -36.48
CA GLY A 194 -6.67 -12.23 -35.93
C GLY A 194 -6.50 -13.60 -35.26
N GLU A 195 -5.36 -13.83 -34.61
CA GLU A 195 -5.11 -15.05 -33.83
C GLU A 195 -5.78 -14.93 -32.45
N VAL A 196 -6.67 -15.88 -32.15
CA VAL A 196 -7.44 -15.91 -30.89
C VAL A 196 -7.10 -17.18 -30.11
N ASP A 197 -7.04 -17.04 -28.79
CA ASP A 197 -6.83 -18.16 -27.89
C ASP A 197 -8.09 -19.04 -27.83
N ILE A 198 -7.98 -20.26 -28.37
CA ILE A 198 -9.03 -21.26 -28.32
C ILE A 198 -8.89 -22.07 -27.03
N ILE A 199 -10.01 -22.27 -26.34
CA ILE A 199 -10.14 -23.14 -25.17
C ILE A 199 -11.03 -24.33 -25.51
N PRO A 200 -10.52 -25.57 -25.39
CA PRO A 200 -11.37 -26.76 -25.49
C PRO A 200 -12.14 -27.01 -24.18
N ILE A 201 -13.45 -27.26 -24.30
CA ILE A 201 -14.36 -27.61 -23.19
C ILE A 201 -14.87 -29.04 -23.39
N SER A 202 -14.67 -29.91 -22.42
CA SER A 202 -15.18 -31.29 -22.45
C SER A 202 -16.69 -31.32 -22.29
N ILE A 203 -17.39 -31.84 -23.30
CA ILE A 203 -18.84 -32.10 -23.25
C ILE A 203 -19.09 -33.48 -22.64
N LYS A 204 -18.18 -34.44 -22.90
CA LYS A 204 -18.31 -35.83 -22.46
C LYS A 204 -17.08 -36.25 -21.67
N LYS A 205 -17.25 -36.44 -20.36
CA LYS A 205 -16.23 -37.04 -19.49
C LYS A 205 -16.18 -38.55 -19.71
N PHE A 206 -14.98 -39.10 -19.83
CA PHE A 206 -14.77 -40.54 -19.87
C PHE A 206 -14.33 -41.05 -18.50
N PRO A 207 -14.84 -42.19 -18.03
CA PRO A 207 -14.25 -42.85 -16.88
C PRO A 207 -12.90 -43.46 -17.26
N GLU A 208 -11.99 -43.60 -16.29
CA GLU A 208 -10.66 -44.22 -16.49
C GLU A 208 -10.78 -45.65 -17.05
N THR A 209 -11.88 -46.35 -16.75
CA THR A 209 -12.16 -47.69 -17.29
C THR A 209 -12.26 -47.70 -18.82
N ALA A 210 -12.67 -46.61 -19.47
CA ALA A 210 -12.70 -46.52 -20.93
C ALA A 210 -11.29 -46.58 -21.55
N VAL A 211 -10.27 -46.09 -20.83
CA VAL A 211 -8.86 -46.22 -21.22
C VAL A 211 -8.42 -47.67 -21.06
N ARG A 212 -8.75 -48.31 -19.93
CA ARG A 212 -8.39 -49.72 -19.65
C ARG A 212 -9.05 -50.69 -20.63
N LEU A 213 -10.25 -50.38 -21.10
CA LEU A 213 -10.98 -51.15 -22.12
C LEU A 213 -10.52 -50.84 -23.56
N GLY A 214 -9.55 -49.94 -23.76
CA GLY A 214 -9.03 -49.58 -25.08
C GLY A 214 -10.01 -48.78 -25.94
N MET A 215 -11.09 -48.24 -25.37
CA MET A 215 -12.09 -47.44 -26.09
C MET A 215 -11.58 -46.04 -26.42
N ILE A 216 -10.66 -45.50 -25.63
CA ILE A 216 -10.00 -44.22 -25.85
C ILE A 216 -8.51 -44.36 -25.54
N SER A 217 -7.66 -43.69 -26.33
CA SER A 217 -6.23 -43.66 -26.04
C SER A 217 -5.94 -42.91 -24.73
N LYS A 218 -4.90 -43.31 -24.00
CA LYS A 218 -4.47 -42.62 -22.78
C LYS A 218 -4.20 -41.12 -23.04
N LYS A 219 -3.52 -40.79 -24.14
CA LYS A 219 -3.28 -39.40 -24.57
C LYS A 219 -4.59 -38.60 -24.73
N SER A 220 -5.60 -39.18 -25.38
CA SER A 220 -6.89 -38.49 -25.58
C SER A 220 -7.69 -38.35 -24.28
N TYR A 221 -7.51 -39.28 -23.34
CA TYR A 221 -8.07 -39.17 -21.98
C TYR A 221 -7.42 -38.04 -21.20
N ASP A 222 -6.09 -37.98 -21.16
CA ASP A 222 -5.34 -36.94 -20.46
C ASP A 222 -5.63 -35.54 -21.04
N ILE A 223 -5.75 -35.43 -22.37
CA ILE A 223 -6.22 -34.19 -23.04
C ILE A 223 -7.64 -33.84 -22.58
N ASN A 224 -8.57 -34.80 -22.57
CA ASN A 224 -9.96 -34.55 -22.17
C ASN A 224 -10.08 -34.06 -20.72
N GLU A 225 -9.22 -34.56 -19.82
CA GLU A 225 -9.17 -34.13 -18.42
C GLU A 225 -8.75 -32.67 -18.28
N LEU A 226 -7.84 -32.20 -19.15
CA LEU A 226 -7.37 -30.81 -19.18
C LEU A 226 -8.30 -29.85 -19.95
N CYS A 227 -9.22 -30.36 -20.76
CA CYS A 227 -10.26 -29.61 -21.48
C CYS A 227 -11.39 -29.14 -20.54
N ASN A 228 -11.07 -28.39 -19.49
CA ASN A 228 -12.01 -27.98 -18.45
C ASN A 228 -12.59 -26.57 -18.66
N GLY A 229 -12.27 -25.90 -19.78
CA GLY A 229 -12.66 -24.50 -20.01
C GLY A 229 -11.72 -23.45 -19.43
N SER A 230 -10.64 -23.83 -18.75
CA SER A 230 -9.67 -22.89 -18.15
C SER A 230 -8.33 -22.85 -18.88
N ASN A 231 -7.92 -23.95 -19.52
CA ASN A 231 -6.62 -24.07 -20.19
C ASN A 231 -6.73 -23.76 -21.69
N THR A 232 -5.83 -22.94 -22.22
CA THR A 232 -5.70 -22.73 -23.68
C THR A 232 -5.05 -23.95 -24.36
N ILE A 233 -5.12 -24.04 -25.69
CA ILE A 233 -4.39 -25.08 -26.44
C ILE A 233 -2.89 -25.06 -26.11
N GLN A 234 -2.28 -23.88 -25.97
CA GLN A 234 -0.86 -23.75 -25.61
C GLN A 234 -0.57 -24.26 -24.20
N ASP A 235 -1.46 -24.02 -23.24
CA ASP A 235 -1.31 -24.51 -21.87
C ASP A 235 -1.39 -26.04 -21.81
N ILE A 236 -2.34 -26.63 -22.54
CA ILE A 236 -2.50 -28.09 -22.63
C ILE A 236 -1.29 -28.72 -23.31
N ALA A 237 -0.80 -28.11 -24.40
CA ALA A 237 0.40 -28.55 -25.10
C ALA A 237 1.63 -28.57 -24.18
N ARG A 238 1.82 -27.50 -23.40
CA ARG A 238 2.90 -27.40 -22.41
C ARG A 238 2.79 -28.44 -21.30
N LYS A 239 1.59 -28.61 -20.71
CA LYS A 239 1.36 -29.56 -19.61
C LYS A 239 1.59 -31.02 -20.01
N LEU A 240 1.24 -31.38 -21.25
CA LEU A 240 1.38 -32.75 -21.75
C LEU A 240 2.68 -33.00 -22.52
N ILE A 241 3.49 -31.97 -22.76
CA ILE A 241 4.73 -32.04 -23.55
C ILE A 241 4.43 -32.58 -24.97
N ILE A 242 3.38 -32.04 -25.61
CA ILE A 242 2.96 -32.40 -26.97
C ILE A 242 3.04 -31.14 -27.85
N SER A 243 3.45 -31.30 -29.12
CA SER A 243 3.46 -30.17 -30.05
C SER A 243 2.05 -29.62 -30.32
N GLU A 244 1.90 -28.31 -30.43
CA GLU A 244 0.59 -27.68 -30.68
C GLU A 244 -0.09 -28.20 -31.95
N ARG A 245 0.68 -28.51 -33.01
CA ARG A 245 0.15 -29.08 -34.25
C ARG A 245 -0.45 -30.47 -34.05
N GLU A 246 0.19 -31.31 -33.22
CA GLU A 246 -0.35 -32.63 -32.88
C GLU A 246 -1.59 -32.50 -32.00
N LEU A 247 -1.55 -31.62 -30.99
CA LEU A 247 -2.69 -31.36 -30.12
C LEU A 247 -3.91 -30.84 -30.90
N LYS A 248 -3.74 -29.88 -31.82
CA LYS A 248 -4.83 -29.37 -32.69
C LYS A 248 -5.49 -30.50 -33.49
N LYS A 249 -4.70 -31.41 -34.08
CA LYS A 249 -5.24 -32.59 -34.81
C LYS A 249 -6.03 -33.54 -33.90
N ILE A 250 -5.63 -33.69 -32.63
CA ILE A 250 -6.36 -34.53 -31.67
C ILE A 250 -7.67 -33.84 -31.25
N LEU A 251 -7.61 -32.54 -30.94
CA LEU A 251 -8.78 -31.74 -30.58
C LEU A 251 -9.81 -31.70 -31.72
N GLU A 252 -9.40 -31.51 -32.98
CA GLU A 252 -10.30 -31.58 -34.16
C GLU A 252 -11.03 -32.92 -34.27
N LYS A 253 -10.34 -34.05 -34.01
CA LYS A 253 -10.97 -35.38 -34.00
C LYS A 253 -11.95 -35.53 -32.84
N MET A 254 -11.61 -35.01 -31.66
CA MET A 254 -12.48 -35.06 -30.48
C MET A 254 -13.72 -34.18 -30.67
N GLU A 255 -13.58 -33.02 -31.29
CA GLU A 255 -14.69 -32.11 -31.63
C GLU A 255 -15.62 -32.73 -32.67
N LYS A 256 -15.08 -33.33 -33.74
CA LYS A 256 -15.86 -34.08 -34.75
C LYS A 256 -16.68 -35.22 -34.12
N ASN A 257 -16.16 -35.83 -33.06
CA ASN A 257 -16.84 -36.88 -32.31
C ASN A 257 -17.75 -36.36 -31.17
N LYS A 258 -17.95 -35.04 -31.07
CA LYS A 258 -18.75 -34.37 -30.03
C LYS A 258 -18.29 -34.70 -28.60
N ILE A 259 -16.99 -34.92 -28.42
CA ILE A 259 -16.38 -35.17 -27.10
C ILE A 259 -16.07 -33.83 -26.41
N ILE A 260 -15.56 -32.88 -27.17
CA ILE A 260 -15.24 -31.52 -26.74
C ILE A 260 -15.96 -30.50 -27.63
N LYS A 261 -16.13 -29.28 -27.11
CA LYS A 261 -16.54 -28.08 -27.84
C LYS A 261 -15.35 -27.13 -27.83
N MET A 262 -14.90 -26.65 -29.00
CA MET A 262 -13.93 -25.55 -29.04
C MET A 262 -14.70 -24.25 -28.77
N SER A 263 -14.29 -23.52 -27.74
CA SER A 263 -14.83 -22.19 -27.40
C SER A 263 -13.67 -21.20 -27.40
N VAL A 264 -13.91 -19.96 -27.80
CA VAL A 264 -12.86 -18.95 -27.74
C VAL A 264 -12.82 -18.35 -26.34
N LYS A 265 -11.60 -18.15 -25.83
CA LYS A 265 -11.41 -17.44 -24.56
C LYS A 265 -11.88 -16.01 -24.76
N LEU A 266 -13.06 -15.69 -24.25
CA LEU A 266 -13.40 -14.29 -24.03
C LEU A 266 -12.40 -13.76 -22.97
N PRO A 267 -11.69 -12.67 -23.24
CA PRO A 267 -10.76 -12.09 -22.27
C PRO A 267 -11.52 -11.66 -21.00
N GLU A 268 -11.50 -12.52 -20.00
CA GLU A 268 -11.92 -12.24 -18.63
C GLU A 268 -10.76 -11.48 -17.96
N GLN A 269 -10.82 -10.15 -17.97
CA GLN A 269 -9.97 -9.35 -17.10
C GLN A 269 -10.65 -9.23 -15.73
N ASP A 270 -10.00 -9.76 -14.70
CA ASP A 270 -10.42 -9.62 -13.30
C ASP A 270 -10.10 -8.20 -12.79
N GLY A 271 -10.90 -7.24 -13.22
CA GLY A 271 -10.84 -5.86 -12.74
C GLY A 271 -11.85 -4.99 -13.46
N GLU A 272 -12.73 -4.34 -12.71
CA GLU A 272 -13.51 -3.21 -13.19
C GLU A 272 -12.54 -2.07 -13.52
N VAL A 273 -12.08 -2.04 -14.77
CA VAL A 273 -11.42 -0.87 -15.35
C VAL A 273 -12.41 -0.30 -16.34
N PHE A 274 -13.00 0.84 -16.00
CA PHE A 274 -13.70 1.66 -16.97
C PHE A 274 -12.66 2.16 -17.98
N PRO A 275 -12.90 2.05 -19.29
CA PRO A 275 -12.11 2.81 -20.25
C PRO A 275 -12.48 4.29 -20.07
N THR A 276 -11.67 5.01 -19.29
CA THR A 276 -11.71 6.47 -19.25
C THR A 276 -11.24 6.97 -20.62
N SER A 277 -12.20 7.43 -21.41
CA SER A 277 -12.03 7.85 -22.79
C SER A 277 -10.95 8.92 -22.97
N MET A 278 -10.09 8.75 -23.97
CA MET A 278 -9.83 9.77 -24.98
C MET A 278 -9.58 9.13 -26.34
N GLU A 279 -10.43 9.52 -27.30
CA GLU A 279 -10.17 9.80 -28.72
C GLU A 279 -11.33 9.33 -29.59
N GLY A 280 -12.04 10.30 -30.18
CA GLY A 280 -13.18 10.03 -31.03
C GLY A 280 -14.00 11.23 -31.49
N MET A 281 -13.43 12.43 -31.58
CA MET A 281 -13.99 13.49 -32.45
C MET A 281 -12.88 14.08 -33.32
N ARG A 282 -12.94 13.73 -34.61
CA ARG A 282 -12.21 14.42 -35.66
C ARG A 282 -12.79 15.83 -35.85
N GLY A 283 -11.90 16.82 -35.87
CA GLY A 283 -12.07 18.03 -36.68
C GLY A 283 -12.95 19.11 -36.08
N GLY A 284 -12.56 19.66 -34.93
CA GLY A 284 -12.96 20.98 -34.47
C GLY A 284 -11.94 21.46 -33.46
N GLU A 285 -11.35 22.63 -33.70
CA GLU A 285 -10.41 23.28 -32.79
C GLU A 285 -11.06 23.43 -31.40
N ILE A 286 -10.76 22.51 -30.48
CA ILE A 286 -11.05 22.68 -29.07
C ILE A 286 -9.79 23.28 -28.47
N GLU A 287 -9.87 24.58 -28.19
CA GLU A 287 -8.91 25.27 -27.35
C GLU A 287 -8.70 24.45 -26.07
N SER A 288 -7.42 24.22 -25.75
CA SER A 288 -6.94 23.55 -24.54
C SER A 288 -7.81 23.87 -23.32
N ILE A 289 -8.47 22.87 -22.73
CA ILE A 289 -9.17 23.01 -21.45
C ILE A 289 -8.12 23.36 -20.40
N SER A 290 -8.05 24.63 -20.03
CA SER A 290 -6.88 25.18 -19.34
C SER A 290 -6.77 24.81 -17.87
N ASN A 291 -7.78 24.18 -17.25
CA ASN A 291 -7.78 23.87 -15.81
C ASN A 291 -8.62 22.62 -15.47
N PRO A 292 -8.08 21.39 -15.60
CA PRO A 292 -8.81 20.15 -15.33
C PRO A 292 -9.24 19.99 -13.86
N GLU A 293 -8.58 20.70 -12.94
CA GLU A 293 -8.82 20.69 -11.49
C GLU A 293 -10.19 21.25 -11.09
N LEU A 294 -10.80 22.10 -11.94
CA LEU A 294 -12.09 22.71 -11.63
C LEU A 294 -13.28 21.77 -11.91
N TYR A 295 -13.06 20.66 -12.60
CA TYR A 295 -14.12 19.71 -12.98
C TYR A 295 -14.30 18.54 -12.00
N ILE A 296 -13.67 18.64 -10.83
CA ILE A 296 -13.76 17.62 -9.78
C ILE A 296 -15.15 17.63 -9.14
N LYS A 297 -15.71 16.45 -8.87
CA LYS A 297 -17.05 16.28 -8.26
C LYS A 297 -16.97 15.66 -6.87
N PRO A 298 -16.87 16.47 -5.79
CA PRO A 298 -16.77 15.95 -4.43
C PRO A 298 -18.12 15.39 -3.95
N ILE A 299 -18.08 14.35 -3.11
CA ILE A 299 -19.25 13.69 -2.55
C ILE A 299 -19.18 13.74 -1.02
N LEU A 300 -20.21 14.28 -0.38
CA LEU A 300 -20.39 14.24 1.06
C LEU A 300 -20.82 12.82 1.48
N THR A 301 -19.98 12.11 2.24
CA THR A 301 -20.21 10.71 2.63
C THR A 301 -21.07 10.56 3.88
N THR A 302 -21.04 11.55 4.76
CA THR A 302 -21.76 11.54 6.04
C THR A 302 -22.95 12.49 5.98
N SER A 303 -24.10 12.06 6.50
CA SER A 303 -25.25 12.94 6.74
C SER A 303 -24.90 13.92 7.87
N VAL A 304 -24.32 15.06 7.52
CA VAL A 304 -23.94 16.11 8.47
C VAL A 304 -25.17 16.96 8.81
N SER A 305 -25.51 17.06 10.10
CA SER A 305 -26.50 18.04 10.57
C SER A 305 -25.85 19.42 10.69
N PHE A 306 -26.28 20.40 9.88
CA PHE A 306 -25.70 21.76 9.82
C PHE A 306 -26.00 22.67 11.02
N THR A 307 -26.30 22.10 12.19
CA THR A 307 -26.89 22.81 13.32
C THR A 307 -25.89 23.53 14.22
N MET A 308 -24.60 23.18 14.26
CA MET A 308 -23.59 23.97 15.01
C MET A 308 -22.18 23.86 14.41
N GLY A 309 -21.49 25.00 14.27
CA GLY A 309 -20.03 25.08 14.05
C GLY A 309 -19.54 25.30 12.61
N PHE A 310 -20.42 25.43 11.62
CA PHE A 310 -20.07 25.79 10.24
C PHE A 310 -20.36 27.26 10.01
N ASP A 311 -19.45 27.95 9.33
CA ASP A 311 -19.78 29.25 8.78
C ASP A 311 -20.82 29.13 7.63
N GLN A 312 -21.37 30.26 7.20
CA GLN A 312 -22.43 30.23 6.18
C GLN A 312 -21.91 29.77 4.81
N GLU A 313 -20.65 30.05 4.49
CA GLU A 313 -20.03 29.69 3.21
C GLU A 313 -19.76 28.18 3.13
N GLU A 314 -19.22 27.59 4.20
CA GLU A 314 -19.01 26.16 4.36
C GLU A 314 -20.33 25.39 4.24
N LYS A 315 -21.43 25.89 4.82
CA LYS A 315 -22.74 25.25 4.66
C LYS A 315 -23.17 25.20 3.21
N GLN A 316 -23.04 26.32 2.49
CA GLN A 316 -23.41 26.40 1.07
C GLN A 316 -22.54 25.49 0.20
N ILE A 317 -21.23 25.39 0.48
CA ILE A 317 -20.34 24.46 -0.21
C ILE A 317 -20.78 23.03 0.04
N LEU A 318 -20.91 22.63 1.31
CA LEU A 318 -21.20 21.26 1.73
C LEU A 318 -22.58 20.77 1.22
N GLU A 319 -23.57 21.65 1.12
CA GLU A 319 -24.90 21.33 0.56
C GLU A 319 -24.84 20.95 -0.93
N LEU A 320 -23.85 21.45 -1.68
CA LEU A 320 -23.69 21.17 -3.11
C LEU A 320 -22.76 19.98 -3.41
N LEU A 321 -22.11 19.39 -2.39
CA LEU A 321 -21.20 18.25 -2.55
C LEU A 321 -21.95 16.92 -2.67
N ASN A 322 -22.79 16.79 -3.70
CA ASN A 322 -23.61 15.60 -3.94
C ASN A 322 -23.02 14.65 -5.01
N GLY A 323 -21.84 14.96 -5.55
CA GLY A 323 -21.23 14.23 -6.68
C GLY A 323 -21.76 14.60 -8.07
N GLU A 324 -22.75 15.49 -8.16
CA GLU A 324 -23.28 15.97 -9.44
C GLU A 324 -22.59 17.27 -9.88
N HIS A 325 -22.35 18.16 -8.92
CA HIS A 325 -21.75 19.48 -9.12
C HIS A 325 -20.22 19.42 -9.13
N THR A 326 -19.62 20.07 -10.12
CA THR A 326 -18.19 20.33 -10.18
C THR A 326 -17.80 21.51 -9.29
N ILE A 327 -16.50 21.73 -9.06
CA ILE A 327 -16.00 22.93 -8.37
C ILE A 327 -16.45 24.22 -9.10
N VAL A 328 -16.47 24.21 -10.45
CA VAL A 328 -17.02 25.34 -11.23
C VAL A 328 -18.50 25.55 -10.93
N ASP A 329 -19.28 24.48 -10.85
CA ASP A 329 -20.72 24.60 -10.59
C ASP A 329 -20.98 25.15 -9.19
N ILE A 330 -20.24 24.67 -8.17
CA ILE A 330 -20.31 25.16 -6.79
C ILE A 330 -19.97 26.65 -6.75
N PHE A 331 -18.88 27.07 -7.41
CA PHE A 331 -18.53 28.48 -7.54
C PHE A 331 -19.64 29.28 -8.21
N THR A 332 -20.18 28.79 -9.33
CA THR A 332 -21.20 29.50 -10.11
C THR A 332 -22.48 29.73 -9.28
N VAL A 333 -22.86 28.74 -8.48
CA VAL A 333 -24.06 28.79 -7.63
C VAL A 333 -23.84 29.65 -6.39
N THR A 334 -22.69 29.51 -5.71
CA THR A 334 -22.46 30.13 -4.40
C THR A 334 -21.75 31.49 -4.48
N GLN A 335 -21.03 31.75 -5.57
CA GLN A 335 -20.10 32.87 -5.74
C GLN A 335 -18.97 32.89 -4.69
N ILE A 336 -18.75 31.78 -3.97
CA ILE A 336 -17.65 31.64 -3.00
C ILE A 336 -16.35 31.41 -3.77
N PRO A 337 -15.24 32.13 -3.46
CA PRO A 337 -13.98 31.95 -4.15
C PRO A 337 -13.52 30.48 -4.18
N VAL A 338 -13.05 30.01 -5.35
CA VAL A 338 -12.62 28.61 -5.56
C VAL A 338 -11.58 28.15 -4.54
N ILE A 339 -10.71 29.06 -4.10
CA ILE A 339 -9.72 28.79 -3.05
C ILE A 339 -10.38 28.37 -1.73
N ASP A 340 -11.48 29.01 -1.36
CA ASP A 340 -12.19 28.73 -0.11
C ASP A 340 -13.07 27.49 -0.24
N ILE A 341 -13.60 27.21 -1.45
CA ILE A 341 -14.21 25.92 -1.79
C ILE A 341 -13.21 24.79 -1.57
N PHE A 342 -11.99 24.89 -2.10
CA PHE A 342 -10.95 23.88 -1.91
C PHE A 342 -10.52 23.73 -0.44
N LYS A 343 -10.36 24.84 0.30
CA LYS A 343 -10.05 24.79 1.73
C LYS A 343 -11.12 24.04 2.51
N ALA A 344 -12.40 24.30 2.24
CA ALA A 344 -13.50 23.57 2.87
C ALA A 344 -13.44 22.08 2.51
N ILE A 345 -13.25 21.75 1.21
CA ILE A 345 -13.13 20.35 0.77
C ILE A 345 -12.00 19.63 1.50
N PHE A 346 -10.79 20.19 1.57
CA PHE A 346 -9.67 19.54 2.26
C PHE A 346 -9.88 19.43 3.77
N LYS A 347 -10.41 20.48 4.39
CA LYS A 347 -10.72 20.50 5.83
C LYS A 347 -11.66 19.36 6.23
N TYR A 348 -12.60 18.99 5.38
CA TYR A 348 -13.60 17.96 5.66
C TYR A 348 -13.26 16.60 5.01
N GLU A 349 -12.44 16.55 3.97
CA GLU A 349 -11.79 15.33 3.45
C GLU A 349 -10.88 14.71 4.53
N ASP A 350 -10.04 15.53 5.18
CA ASP A 350 -9.13 15.06 6.24
C ASP A 350 -9.90 14.50 7.47
N LYS A 351 -11.17 14.89 7.63
CA LYS A 351 -12.10 14.35 8.64
C LYS A 351 -12.89 13.13 8.17
N GLY A 352 -12.73 12.72 6.90
CA GLY A 352 -13.44 11.61 6.27
C GLY A 352 -14.89 11.90 5.88
N TRP A 353 -15.31 13.18 5.88
CA TRP A 353 -16.71 13.58 5.60
C TRP A 353 -16.97 13.79 4.11
N ILE A 354 -15.92 14.10 3.36
CA ILE A 354 -15.98 14.24 1.90
C ILE A 354 -15.13 13.14 1.30
N ARG A 355 -15.68 12.46 0.30
CA ARG A 355 -14.97 11.53 -0.58
C ARG A 355 -14.86 12.15 -1.96
N ILE A 356 -13.67 12.12 -2.50
CA ILE A 356 -13.42 12.49 -3.89
C ILE A 356 -13.32 11.19 -4.71
N PRO A 357 -14.01 11.09 -5.86
CA PRO A 357 -13.87 9.94 -6.76
C PRO A 357 -12.40 9.68 -7.11
N ILE A 358 -12.01 8.41 -7.24
CA ILE A 358 -10.61 8.02 -7.51
C ILE A 358 -10.07 8.67 -8.78
N ASP A 359 -10.92 8.81 -9.81
CA ASP A 359 -10.56 9.41 -11.10
C ASP A 359 -10.20 10.91 -10.98
N ASP A 360 -10.69 11.58 -9.92
CA ASP A 360 -10.44 12.98 -9.63
C ASP A 360 -9.44 13.18 -8.47
N PHE A 361 -9.15 12.14 -7.70
CA PHE A 361 -8.28 12.19 -6.53
C PHE A 361 -6.90 12.75 -6.87
N MET A 362 -6.32 12.31 -7.98
CA MET A 362 -4.99 12.76 -8.42
C MET A 362 -4.96 14.25 -8.78
N LYS A 363 -6.05 14.79 -9.33
CA LYS A 363 -6.17 16.24 -9.60
C LYS A 363 -6.20 17.02 -8.29
N ILE A 364 -6.89 16.49 -7.28
CA ILE A 364 -6.96 17.13 -5.96
C ILE A 364 -5.63 17.07 -5.21
N VAL A 365 -4.87 15.97 -5.32
CA VAL A 365 -3.54 15.87 -4.69
C VAL A 365 -2.62 16.95 -5.26
N ALA A 366 -2.61 17.13 -6.59
CA ALA A 366 -1.86 18.20 -7.24
C ALA A 366 -2.28 19.60 -6.76
N VAL A 367 -3.58 19.86 -6.58
CA VAL A 367 -4.10 21.12 -6.01
C VAL A 367 -3.68 21.30 -4.55
N LYS A 368 -3.80 20.26 -3.74
CA LYS A 368 -3.46 20.26 -2.30
C LYS A 368 -1.97 20.51 -2.10
N GLU A 369 -1.13 19.98 -2.97
CA GLU A 369 0.31 20.20 -2.97
C GLU A 369 0.68 21.62 -3.43
N LYS A 370 0.04 22.13 -4.50
CA LYS A 370 0.16 23.54 -4.91
C LYS A 370 -0.25 24.51 -3.79
N LEU A 371 -1.25 24.15 -2.99
CA LEU A 371 -1.71 24.96 -1.85
C LEU A 371 -0.85 24.80 -0.59
N LYS A 372 -0.16 23.67 -0.42
CA LYS A 372 0.75 23.41 0.71
C LYS A 372 2.11 24.02 0.51
N SER A 373 2.64 24.02 -0.71
CA SER A 373 3.80 24.84 -1.04
C SER A 373 3.41 26.28 -0.77
N GLU A 374 4.27 27.08 -0.14
CA GLU A 374 4.11 28.53 0.08
C GLU A 374 4.08 29.34 -1.24
N PHE A 375 3.55 28.75 -2.31
CA PHE A 375 3.13 29.43 -3.51
C PHE A 375 1.94 30.32 -3.14
N ASP A 376 2.17 31.62 -3.29
CA ASP A 376 1.23 32.71 -3.06
C ASP A 376 -0.20 32.31 -3.43
N SER A 377 -1.11 32.29 -2.46
CA SER A 377 -2.55 32.19 -2.77
C SER A 377 -2.97 33.27 -3.78
N ALA A 378 -2.19 34.36 -3.85
CA ALA A 378 -2.27 35.40 -4.86
C ALA A 378 -1.98 34.92 -6.30
N VAL A 379 -1.08 33.96 -6.54
CA VAL A 379 -0.80 33.42 -7.89
C VAL A 379 -1.95 32.53 -8.37
N LEU A 380 -2.48 31.68 -7.50
CA LEU A 380 -3.67 30.88 -7.80
C LEU A 380 -4.89 31.77 -8.00
N ALA A 381 -5.09 32.79 -7.15
CA ALA A 381 -6.10 33.81 -7.34
C ALA A 381 -5.91 34.60 -8.65
N ALA A 382 -4.67 34.93 -9.03
CA ALA A 382 -4.37 35.66 -10.27
C ALA A 382 -4.57 34.80 -11.53
N GLN A 383 -4.13 33.54 -11.52
CA GLN A 383 -4.40 32.59 -12.61
C GLN A 383 -5.90 32.35 -12.78
N TYR A 384 -6.63 32.31 -11.66
CA TYR A 384 -8.08 32.16 -11.67
C TYR A 384 -8.79 33.44 -12.14
N ASN A 385 -8.40 34.61 -11.67
CA ASN A 385 -8.93 35.89 -12.15
C ASN A 385 -8.72 36.03 -13.66
N LYS A 386 -7.55 35.61 -14.16
CA LYS A 386 -7.26 35.54 -15.59
C LYS A 386 -8.17 34.57 -16.33
N TYR A 387 -8.51 33.42 -15.74
CA TYR A 387 -9.50 32.49 -16.32
C TYR A 387 -10.91 33.09 -16.34
N MET A 388 -11.33 33.77 -15.27
CA MET A 388 -12.63 34.45 -15.19
C MET A 388 -12.74 35.61 -16.20
N GLU A 389 -11.64 36.33 -16.42
CA GLU A 389 -11.52 37.35 -17.47
C GLU A 389 -11.68 36.73 -18.87
N GLN A 390 -11.01 35.60 -19.13
CA GLN A 390 -11.10 34.88 -20.41
C GLN A 390 -12.51 34.34 -20.69
N GLN A 391 -13.26 33.98 -19.66
CA GLN A 391 -14.64 33.49 -19.76
C GLN A 391 -15.68 34.62 -19.81
N GLY A 392 -15.26 35.90 -19.82
CA GLY A 392 -16.15 37.06 -19.95
C GLY A 392 -16.89 37.46 -18.67
N TYR A 393 -16.46 36.98 -17.50
CA TYR A 393 -17.07 37.29 -16.20
C TYR A 393 -16.50 38.58 -15.55
N THR A 394 -16.04 39.53 -16.37
CA THR A 394 -15.37 40.77 -15.92
C THR A 394 -16.25 41.76 -15.16
N ALA A 395 -17.58 41.61 -15.18
CA ALA A 395 -18.48 42.67 -14.70
C ALA A 395 -18.70 42.73 -13.18
N TYR A 396 -18.33 41.71 -12.40
CA TYR A 396 -18.73 41.63 -10.99
C TYR A 396 -17.65 41.98 -9.96
N ILE A 397 -16.37 41.86 -10.31
CA ILE A 397 -15.26 42.03 -9.34
C ILE A 397 -14.94 43.52 -9.07
N GLN A 398 -15.27 44.43 -10.00
CA GLN A 398 -14.97 45.87 -9.85
C GLN A 398 -15.92 46.65 -8.93
N MET A 399 -16.97 46.04 -8.35
CA MET A 399 -17.93 46.78 -7.52
C MET A 399 -17.71 46.68 -5.99
N GLN A 400 -16.73 45.91 -5.50
CA GLN A 400 -16.55 45.74 -4.04
C GLN A 400 -15.11 45.82 -3.49
N THR A 401 -14.12 46.21 -4.28
CA THR A 401 -12.77 46.48 -3.76
C THR A 401 -12.56 47.98 -3.54
N PRO A 402 -12.57 48.50 -2.30
CA PRO A 402 -12.03 49.83 -2.05
C PRO A 402 -10.55 49.83 -2.44
N GLU A 403 -10.12 50.85 -3.18
CA GLU A 403 -8.73 51.02 -3.64
C GLU A 403 -7.73 50.75 -2.50
N PRO A 404 -6.70 49.92 -2.70
CA PRO A 404 -5.63 49.82 -1.74
C PRO A 404 -4.83 51.12 -1.79
N VAL A 405 -5.03 51.96 -0.78
CA VAL A 405 -4.06 52.99 -0.43
C VAL A 405 -2.76 52.26 -0.08
N ILE A 406 -1.78 52.35 -0.96
CA ILE A 406 -0.41 51.92 -0.69
C ILE A 406 0.14 52.87 0.39
N GLN A 407 -0.06 52.52 1.65
CA GLN A 407 0.80 53.00 2.73
C GLN A 407 1.97 52.03 2.83
N GLU A 408 3.17 52.53 2.55
CA GLU A 408 4.41 51.89 2.97
C GLU A 408 4.31 51.61 4.48
N THR A 409 4.09 50.36 4.85
CA THR A 409 4.22 49.90 6.22
C THR A 409 5.71 49.90 6.54
N SER A 410 6.23 51.08 6.87
CA SER A 410 7.44 51.19 7.67
C SER A 410 7.24 50.31 8.89
N LEU A 411 8.13 49.32 9.09
CA LEU A 411 8.21 48.51 10.30
C LEU A 411 8.26 49.46 11.49
N VAL A 412 7.10 49.72 12.11
CA VAL A 412 7.02 50.39 13.39
C VAL A 412 7.63 49.40 14.36
N ILE A 413 8.83 49.70 14.83
CA ILE A 413 9.42 49.04 15.99
C ILE A 413 8.49 49.41 17.15
N GLU A 414 7.51 48.56 17.43
CA GLU A 414 6.64 48.72 18.59
C GLU A 414 7.53 48.67 19.83
N ASP A 415 7.46 49.72 20.64
CA ASP A 415 8.12 49.76 21.94
C ASP A 415 7.68 48.53 22.75
N GLU A 416 8.63 47.71 23.21
CA GLU A 416 8.34 46.49 23.96
C GLU A 416 7.44 46.77 25.18
N GLN A 417 7.54 47.98 25.75
CA GLN A 417 6.70 48.41 26.84
C GLN A 417 5.24 48.60 26.40
N GLN A 418 5.00 49.13 25.20
CA GLN A 418 3.66 49.32 24.64
C GLN A 418 2.99 47.98 24.32
N VAL A 419 3.76 47.02 23.80
CA VAL A 419 3.28 45.64 23.58
C VAL A 419 2.91 44.98 24.90
N ARG A 420 3.78 45.12 25.91
CA ARG A 420 3.55 44.58 27.26
C ARG A 420 2.27 45.13 27.86
N ASP A 421 2.07 46.44 27.82
CA ASP A 421 0.90 47.12 28.39
C ASP A 421 -0.39 46.73 27.66
N THR A 422 -0.33 46.58 26.33
CA THR A 422 -1.46 46.13 25.50
C THR A 422 -1.89 44.70 25.84
N LEU A 423 -0.93 43.79 26.00
CA LEU A 423 -1.20 42.41 26.41
C LEU A 423 -1.78 42.34 27.83
N LEU A 424 -1.23 43.13 28.76
CA LEU A 424 -1.67 43.19 30.15
C LEU A 424 -3.14 43.65 30.24
N TYR A 425 -3.48 44.70 29.48
CA TYR A 425 -4.84 45.21 29.39
C TYR A 425 -5.81 44.17 28.82
N ARG A 426 -5.46 43.51 27.71
CA ARG A 426 -6.32 42.49 27.08
C ARG A 426 -6.55 41.28 27.99
N ILE A 427 -5.51 40.80 28.68
CA ILE A 427 -5.63 39.69 29.65
C ILE A 427 -6.47 40.10 30.87
N GLU A 428 -6.37 41.34 31.33
CA GLU A 428 -7.18 41.85 32.45
C GLU A 428 -8.67 41.97 32.11
N GLN A 429 -8.99 42.40 30.89
CA GLN A 429 -10.38 42.46 30.41
C GLN A 429 -11.01 41.07 30.28
N GLU A 430 -10.28 40.13 29.67
CA GLU A 430 -10.82 38.80 29.35
C GLU A 430 -10.80 37.83 30.53
N LEU A 431 -9.82 37.95 31.44
CA LEU A 431 -9.59 37.03 32.55
C LEU A 431 -9.45 37.78 33.89
N PRO A 432 -10.49 38.53 34.31
CA PRO A 432 -10.41 39.46 35.44
C PRO A 432 -10.15 38.77 36.80
N LEU A 433 -10.48 37.48 36.93
CA LEU A 433 -10.25 36.72 38.17
C LEU A 433 -8.87 36.07 38.23
N MET A 434 -8.03 36.23 37.21
CA MET A 434 -6.69 35.66 37.21
C MET A 434 -5.76 36.41 38.18
N PRO A 435 -5.03 35.71 39.08
CA PRO A 435 -4.08 36.34 40.00
C PRO A 435 -3.05 37.21 39.25
N ILE A 436 -2.70 38.36 39.82
CA ILE A 436 -1.80 39.35 39.20
C ILE A 436 -0.45 38.70 38.81
N ASP A 437 0.11 37.86 39.67
CA ASP A 437 1.37 37.16 39.40
C ASP A 437 1.29 36.19 38.21
N ALA A 438 0.13 35.56 38.01
CA ALA A 438 -0.10 34.66 36.88
C ALA A 438 -0.28 35.44 35.58
N ARG A 439 -0.97 36.60 35.63
CA ARG A 439 -1.11 37.51 34.49
C ARG A 439 0.25 38.03 34.02
N ASN A 440 1.08 38.51 34.95
CA ASN A 440 2.42 39.02 34.63
C ASN A 440 3.32 37.94 34.02
N LYS A 441 3.33 36.72 34.59
CA LYS A 441 4.08 35.58 34.01
C LYS A 441 3.59 35.19 32.62
N LEU A 442 2.29 35.34 32.34
CA LEU A 442 1.74 35.05 31.03
C LEU A 442 2.18 36.12 30.00
N VAL A 443 2.13 37.40 30.37
CA VAL A 443 2.63 38.49 29.52
C VAL A 443 4.13 38.35 29.25
N ASP A 444 4.95 37.98 30.24
CA ASP A 444 6.39 37.74 30.06
C ASP A 444 6.69 36.55 29.12
N LYS A 445 5.76 35.59 29.00
CA LYS A 445 5.88 34.50 28.03
C LYS A 445 5.47 34.93 26.63
N LEU A 446 4.37 35.70 26.52
CA LEU A 446 3.81 36.16 25.25
C LEU A 446 4.69 37.22 24.57
N THR A 447 5.37 38.06 25.35
CA THR A 447 6.33 39.06 24.83
C THR A 447 7.56 38.44 24.18
N LYS A 448 7.95 37.21 24.55
CA LYS A 448 9.08 36.48 23.95
C LYS A 448 8.74 35.81 22.61
N LEU A 449 7.47 35.81 22.20
CA LEU A 449 7.02 35.23 20.95
C LEU A 449 6.94 36.31 19.85
N SER A 450 7.06 35.89 18.60
CA SER A 450 6.77 36.74 17.43
C SER A 450 5.33 37.24 17.49
N ALA A 451 5.03 38.38 16.86
CA ALA A 451 3.69 38.99 16.91
C ALA A 451 2.57 37.99 16.52
N HIS A 452 2.78 37.23 15.43
CA HIS A 452 1.83 36.24 14.98
C HIS A 452 1.65 35.07 15.97
N SER A 453 2.75 34.51 16.52
CA SER A 453 2.68 33.42 17.50
C SER A 453 2.11 33.86 18.84
N ARG A 454 2.35 35.12 19.23
CA ARG A 454 1.82 35.75 20.43
C ARG A 454 0.29 35.84 20.39
N ASP A 455 -0.27 36.35 19.29
CA ASP A 455 -1.73 36.47 19.14
C ASP A 455 -2.40 35.10 19.08
N ALA A 456 -1.85 34.17 18.30
CA ALA A 456 -2.38 32.81 18.22
C ALA A 456 -2.34 32.08 19.57
N MET A 457 -1.28 32.26 20.37
CA MET A 457 -1.17 31.65 21.69
C MET A 457 -2.12 32.30 22.70
N LEU A 458 -2.32 33.62 22.63
CA LEU A 458 -3.27 34.33 23.48
C LEU A 458 -4.71 33.87 23.19
N ASP A 459 -5.12 33.80 21.92
CA ASP A 459 -6.46 33.34 21.55
C ASP A 459 -6.71 31.88 21.96
N LYS A 460 -5.70 31.01 21.82
CA LYS A 460 -5.78 29.62 22.29
C LYS A 460 -5.94 29.52 23.82
N LEU A 461 -5.31 30.41 24.57
CA LEU A 461 -5.46 30.48 26.02
C LEU A 461 -6.84 30.99 26.42
N LEU A 462 -7.32 32.05 25.77
CA LEU A 462 -8.65 32.65 26.03
C LEU A 462 -9.81 31.72 25.66
N THR A 463 -9.61 30.79 24.73
CA THR A 463 -10.62 29.80 24.33
C THR A 463 -10.51 28.47 25.10
N SER A 464 -9.46 28.27 25.90
CA SER A 464 -9.28 27.03 26.65
C SER A 464 -10.29 26.87 27.79
N GLU A 465 -10.73 25.64 28.07
CA GLU A 465 -11.63 25.35 29.22
C GLU A 465 -11.05 25.81 30.57
N SER A 466 -9.71 25.82 30.68
CA SER A 466 -9.02 26.28 31.88
C SER A 466 -9.22 27.78 32.14
N SER A 467 -9.41 28.58 31.09
CA SER A 467 -9.63 30.03 31.17
C SER A 467 -11.03 30.40 31.66
N MET A 468 -12.02 29.52 31.48
CA MET A 468 -13.41 29.75 31.88
C MET A 468 -13.56 29.99 33.40
N LYS A 469 -12.66 29.42 34.21
CA LYS A 469 -12.63 29.64 35.67
C LYS A 469 -12.21 31.06 36.07
N PHE A 470 -11.56 31.79 35.15
CA PHE A 470 -11.08 33.15 35.38
C PHE A 470 -11.96 34.24 34.74
N ARG A 471 -12.98 33.83 33.96
CA ARG A 471 -13.98 34.73 33.39
C ARG A 471 -15.02 35.10 34.43
N ARG A 472 -15.53 36.33 34.36
CA ARG A 472 -16.62 36.79 35.23
C ARG A 472 -17.89 36.05 34.83
N ILE A 473 -18.39 35.15 35.68
CA ILE A 473 -19.69 34.52 35.48
C ILE A 473 -20.74 35.61 35.71
N GLU A 474 -21.30 36.16 34.64
CA GLU A 474 -22.53 36.94 34.72
C GLU A 474 -23.64 36.01 35.22
N ARG A 475 -23.96 36.09 36.52
CA ARG A 475 -25.19 35.50 37.04
C ARG A 475 -26.35 36.28 36.45
N GLU A 476 -27.03 35.68 35.48
CA GLU A 476 -28.36 36.13 35.06
C GLU A 476 -29.30 36.19 36.28
N VAL A 477 -29.85 37.37 36.51
CA VAL A 477 -30.85 37.64 37.53
C VAL A 477 -32.23 37.28 36.97
N GLY A 478 -32.77 36.15 37.42
CA GLY A 478 -34.18 35.84 37.71
C GLY A 478 -35.30 36.22 36.72
N VAL A 479 -36.02 35.20 36.24
CA VAL A 479 -37.48 35.27 36.05
C VAL A 479 -38.13 34.02 36.66
N THR A 480 -38.96 34.22 37.68
CA THR A 480 -39.79 33.22 38.37
C THR A 480 -40.98 32.79 37.51
N PRO A 481 -41.33 31.50 37.41
CA PRO A 481 -42.58 31.08 36.79
C PRO A 481 -43.74 31.14 37.78
N VAL A 482 -44.80 31.81 37.34
CA VAL A 482 -46.11 31.94 38.00
C VAL A 482 -46.89 30.62 37.93
N GLN A 483 -47.44 30.18 39.07
CA GLN A 483 -48.44 29.10 39.16
C GLN A 483 -49.78 29.52 38.53
N PRO A 484 -50.53 28.60 37.91
CA PRO A 484 -51.98 28.72 37.81
C PRO A 484 -52.72 27.66 38.64
N THR A 485 -53.81 28.17 39.22
CA THR A 485 -54.78 27.54 40.12
C THR A 485 -55.80 26.64 39.38
N GLU A 486 -56.21 25.62 40.13
CA GLU A 486 -57.35 24.69 40.08
C GLU A 486 -58.44 24.66 38.97
N THR A 487 -58.93 23.42 38.79
CA THR A 487 -60.31 22.92 38.48
C THR A 487 -60.76 22.73 37.03
N LEU A 488 -60.83 21.47 36.57
CA LEU A 488 -62.07 20.68 36.46
C LEU A 488 -61.82 19.24 35.96
N GLN A 489 -62.59 18.31 36.51
CA GLN A 489 -62.57 16.84 36.32
C GLN A 489 -63.26 16.40 35.02
N ILE A 490 -62.77 15.33 34.35
CA ILE A 490 -63.56 14.22 33.75
C ILE A 490 -62.68 12.94 33.75
N PRO A 491 -63.19 11.73 34.09
CA PRO A 491 -62.38 10.53 34.27
C PRO A 491 -62.27 9.69 32.98
N THR A 492 -61.12 9.07 32.74
CA THR A 492 -61.05 7.87 31.89
C THR A 492 -60.05 6.89 32.48
N THR A 493 -60.60 5.80 33.00
CA THR A 493 -59.95 4.60 33.51
C THR A 493 -59.15 3.88 32.42
N VAL A 494 -57.88 3.58 32.69
CA VAL A 494 -57.08 2.58 31.96
C VAL A 494 -56.49 1.60 33.00
N PRO A 495 -56.64 0.27 32.81
CA PRO A 495 -56.25 -0.76 33.80
C PRO A 495 -54.73 -1.06 33.78
N PRO A 496 -54.20 -1.75 34.79
CA PRO A 496 -52.78 -2.06 34.90
C PRO A 496 -52.40 -3.20 33.93
N ILE A 497 -51.32 -3.01 33.18
CA ILE A 497 -50.72 -4.04 32.34
C ILE A 497 -50.05 -5.08 33.24
N GLU A 498 -50.62 -6.27 33.18
CA GLU A 498 -50.19 -7.52 33.79
C GLU A 498 -48.91 -8.02 33.11
N GLN A 499 -47.85 -8.26 33.88
CA GLN A 499 -46.62 -8.88 33.39
C GLN A 499 -46.87 -10.37 33.12
N ALA A 500 -46.75 -10.78 31.86
CA ALA A 500 -46.82 -12.18 31.46
C ALA A 500 -45.53 -12.95 31.82
N PRO A 501 -45.64 -14.25 32.18
CA PRO A 501 -44.52 -15.06 32.66
C PRO A 501 -43.60 -15.54 31.53
N ILE A 502 -42.31 -15.57 31.85
CA ILE A 502 -41.21 -16.07 31.03
C ILE A 502 -41.38 -17.59 30.81
N PRO A 503 -41.37 -18.11 29.56
CA PRO A 503 -41.40 -19.54 29.30
C PRO A 503 -40.01 -20.19 29.51
N PRO A 504 -39.96 -21.47 29.95
CA PRO A 504 -38.70 -22.18 30.19
C PRO A 504 -37.97 -22.57 28.90
N PRO A 505 -36.64 -22.80 28.96
CA PRO A 505 -35.80 -23.03 27.79
C PRO A 505 -36.07 -24.41 27.16
N MET A 506 -36.29 -24.43 25.85
CA MET A 506 -36.45 -25.65 25.06
C MET A 506 -35.10 -26.34 24.79
N SER A 507 -35.07 -27.64 25.01
CA SER A 507 -33.95 -28.55 24.70
C SER A 507 -33.71 -28.66 23.18
N PRO A 508 -32.46 -28.92 22.73
CA PRO A 508 -32.13 -29.04 21.32
C PRO A 508 -32.68 -30.32 20.67
N PRO A 509 -33.00 -30.30 19.35
CA PRO A 509 -33.61 -31.43 18.66
C PRO A 509 -32.57 -32.51 18.31
N MET A 510 -32.98 -33.78 18.48
CA MET A 510 -32.25 -34.95 17.97
C MET A 510 -32.21 -34.97 16.43
N PRO A 511 -31.15 -35.52 15.82
CA PRO A 511 -31.10 -35.75 14.38
C PRO A 511 -32.02 -36.92 13.95
N PRO A 512 -32.53 -36.91 12.70
CA PRO A 512 -33.45 -37.92 12.21
C PRO A 512 -32.74 -39.26 11.95
N ARG A 513 -33.40 -40.36 12.31
CA ARG A 513 -33.03 -41.73 11.95
C ARG A 513 -33.32 -41.98 10.47
N TYR A 514 -32.34 -42.44 9.72
CA TYR A 514 -32.54 -43.02 8.39
C TYR A 514 -33.16 -44.43 8.49
N PRO A 515 -34.06 -44.83 7.57
CA PRO A 515 -34.50 -46.21 7.44
C PRO A 515 -33.41 -47.06 6.77
N SER A 516 -33.07 -48.18 7.41
CA SER A 516 -32.23 -49.23 6.84
C SER A 516 -33.06 -50.10 5.91
N ASP A 517 -33.00 -49.87 4.60
CA ASP A 517 -33.48 -50.85 3.61
C ASP A 517 -32.35 -51.84 3.30
N GLN A 518 -32.58 -53.09 3.71
CA GLN A 518 -31.81 -54.25 3.31
C GLN A 518 -32.21 -54.62 1.88
N MET A 519 -31.28 -54.51 0.93
CA MET A 519 -31.35 -55.21 -0.35
C MET A 519 -30.30 -56.32 -0.39
N GLU A 520 -30.80 -57.53 -0.61
CA GLU A 520 -30.07 -58.79 -0.67
C GLU A 520 -29.04 -58.82 -1.82
N LEU A 521 -27.85 -59.36 -1.53
CA LEU A 521 -26.87 -59.77 -2.54
C LEU A 521 -27.37 -60.99 -3.33
N PRO A 522 -27.21 -61.04 -4.67
CA PRO A 522 -27.13 -62.29 -5.39
C PRO A 522 -25.68 -62.84 -5.39
N LYS A 523 -25.58 -64.15 -5.12
CA LYS A 523 -24.37 -64.97 -5.16
C LYS A 523 -23.66 -64.93 -6.52
N PRO A 524 -22.31 -64.99 -6.57
CA PRO A 524 -21.58 -65.13 -7.82
C PRO A 524 -21.60 -66.58 -8.33
N THR A 525 -21.97 -66.75 -9.59
CA THR A 525 -21.86 -68.00 -10.34
C THR A 525 -20.39 -68.23 -10.73
N GLN A 526 -19.83 -69.35 -10.27
CA GLN A 526 -18.53 -69.84 -10.69
C GLN A 526 -18.55 -70.21 -12.19
N THR A 527 -17.65 -69.62 -12.97
CA THR A 527 -17.22 -70.19 -14.24
C THR A 527 -15.70 -70.14 -14.29
N THR A 528 -15.11 -71.33 -14.29
CA THR A 528 -13.70 -71.64 -14.53
C THR A 528 -13.25 -71.15 -15.90
N PRO A 529 -12.03 -70.60 -16.03
CA PRO A 529 -11.34 -70.59 -17.30
C PRO A 529 -10.14 -71.55 -17.33
N ILE A 530 -9.99 -72.09 -18.52
CA ILE A 530 -9.03 -73.07 -19.00
C ILE A 530 -7.62 -72.46 -19.07
N VAL A 531 -6.65 -73.27 -18.66
CA VAL A 531 -5.20 -73.07 -18.76
C VAL A 531 -4.75 -72.96 -20.23
N PRO A 532 -3.75 -72.12 -20.54
CA PRO A 532 -2.57 -72.69 -21.16
C PRO A 532 -1.25 -72.27 -20.49
N VAL A 533 -0.39 -73.28 -20.44
CA VAL A 533 1.04 -73.33 -20.11
C VAL A 533 1.86 -72.41 -21.03
N ILE A 534 2.95 -71.79 -20.52
CA ILE A 534 4.31 -71.71 -21.12
C ILE A 534 5.29 -70.95 -20.18
N ASP A 535 6.37 -71.66 -19.84
CA ASP A 535 7.79 -71.35 -19.56
C ASP A 535 8.32 -70.21 -18.66
N GLU A 536 8.89 -70.66 -17.52
CA GLU A 536 10.29 -70.60 -17.06
C GLU A 536 11.13 -69.28 -17.01
N THR A 537 11.40 -68.87 -15.76
CA THR A 537 12.69 -68.41 -15.13
C THR A 537 13.28 -67.00 -15.36
N PRO A 538 14.16 -66.48 -14.45
CA PRO A 538 14.38 -66.81 -13.03
C PRO A 538 14.40 -65.61 -12.05
N LEU A 539 14.22 -65.95 -10.76
CA LEU A 539 14.35 -65.10 -9.58
C LEU A 539 15.80 -64.72 -9.25
N ILE A 540 16.01 -63.49 -8.76
CA ILE A 540 17.17 -63.07 -7.97
C ILE A 540 16.70 -62.82 -6.53
N GLN A 541 17.33 -63.51 -5.57
CA GLN A 541 17.21 -63.29 -4.12
C GLN A 541 18.19 -62.20 -3.65
N PRO A 542 17.90 -61.50 -2.54
CA PRO A 542 18.94 -60.98 -1.68
C PRO A 542 19.00 -61.72 -0.33
N SER A 543 20.22 -62.05 0.06
CA SER A 543 20.59 -62.78 1.27
C SER A 543 20.83 -61.84 2.46
N LYS A 544 20.36 -62.29 3.64
CA LYS A 544 21.02 -62.39 4.97
C LYS A 544 22.01 -61.27 5.38
N LEU A 545 21.75 -60.51 6.45
CA LEU A 545 21.79 -60.83 7.90
C LEU A 545 23.19 -60.86 8.55
N LEU A 546 23.21 -60.25 9.75
CA LEU A 546 24.03 -60.49 10.95
C LEU A 546 25.26 -59.59 11.23
N ASN A 547 25.05 -58.70 12.22
CA ASN A 547 25.61 -58.77 13.59
C ASN A 547 26.62 -57.71 14.06
N THR A 548 26.18 -56.95 15.09
CA THR A 548 26.69 -56.86 16.48
C THR A 548 28.22 -56.98 16.69
N THR A 549 28.91 -56.21 17.54
CA THR A 549 28.66 -56.02 19.00
C THR A 549 29.68 -55.00 19.58
N VAL A 550 29.21 -54.09 20.44
CA VAL A 550 29.66 -53.80 21.84
C VAL A 550 31.02 -53.15 22.19
N GLU A 551 30.88 -52.05 22.95
CA GLU A 551 31.64 -51.48 24.11
C GLU A 551 33.16 -51.24 24.05
N THR A 552 33.61 -50.01 24.37
CA THR A 552 34.12 -49.61 25.72
C THR A 552 34.75 -48.20 25.67
N ASP A 553 34.29 -47.31 26.56
CA ASP A 553 35.08 -46.20 27.15
C ASP A 553 35.84 -46.75 28.39
N PRO A 554 36.71 -46.01 29.13
CA PRO A 554 37.28 -44.66 28.95
C PRO A 554 38.83 -44.61 29.17
N LEU A 555 39.50 -43.45 29.04
CA LEU A 555 40.54 -43.01 30.01
C LEU A 555 41.04 -41.56 29.78
N VAL A 556 41.45 -40.96 30.90
CA VAL A 556 41.84 -39.55 31.15
C VAL A 556 43.37 -39.44 31.31
N THR A 557 43.89 -38.20 31.20
CA THR A 557 45.20 -37.60 31.63
C THR A 557 46.38 -37.56 30.64
N PRO A 558 47.39 -36.64 30.81
CA PRO A 558 47.35 -35.23 31.25
C PRO A 558 48.29 -34.27 30.43
N LEU A 559 48.36 -33.01 30.88
CA LEU A 559 49.25 -31.88 30.51
C LEU A 559 50.73 -32.21 30.20
N PRO A 560 51.43 -31.25 29.55
CA PRO A 560 52.50 -30.57 30.27
C PRO A 560 52.52 -29.03 30.11
N ASP A 561 52.89 -28.36 31.21
CA ASP A 561 53.49 -27.02 31.25
C ASP A 561 54.84 -27.02 30.48
N ASP A 562 55.23 -25.89 29.87
CA ASP A 562 56.31 -25.03 30.38
C ASP A 562 56.82 -24.00 29.31
N LEU A 563 57.24 -22.84 29.81
CA LEU A 563 58.23 -21.88 29.26
C LEU A 563 57.87 -20.72 28.27
N LEU A 564 57.89 -19.53 28.89
CA LEU A 564 58.70 -18.35 28.55
C LEU A 564 58.18 -17.28 27.55
N SER A 565 57.93 -16.10 28.13
CA SER A 565 57.82 -14.79 27.48
C SER A 565 59.13 -14.34 26.80
N PRO A 566 59.05 -13.37 25.88
CA PRO A 566 60.04 -12.29 25.88
C PRO A 566 59.43 -10.89 25.83
N ARG A 567 59.97 -10.04 26.72
CA ARG A 567 59.97 -8.58 26.65
C ARG A 567 60.81 -8.10 25.46
N ILE A 568 60.34 -7.11 24.70
CA ILE A 568 61.21 -6.20 23.93
C ILE A 568 60.54 -4.79 23.86
N PRO A 569 61.24 -3.70 23.50
CA PRO A 569 61.61 -2.66 24.46
C PRO A 569 61.15 -1.25 24.05
N THR A 570 61.17 -0.32 25.01
CA THR A 570 61.10 1.13 24.78
C THR A 570 62.29 1.64 23.97
N PRO A 571 62.09 2.55 22.99
CA PRO A 571 63.16 3.38 22.46
C PRO A 571 63.24 4.75 23.17
N PRO A 572 64.42 5.41 23.14
CA PRO A 572 64.79 6.46 24.05
C PRO A 572 64.42 7.87 23.57
N SER A 573 64.20 8.73 24.56
CA SER A 573 64.18 10.19 24.47
C SER A 573 65.54 10.75 24.03
N VAL A 574 65.54 11.52 22.93
CA VAL A 574 66.64 12.40 22.55
C VAL A 574 66.11 13.82 22.45
N ILE A 575 66.79 14.70 23.18
CA ILE A 575 66.64 16.15 23.25
C ILE A 575 67.49 16.74 22.13
N GLU A 576 66.91 17.55 21.23
CA GLU A 576 67.66 18.52 20.43
C GLU A 576 66.92 19.86 20.39
N GLU A 577 67.68 20.91 20.70
CA GLU A 577 67.35 22.34 20.64
C GLU A 577 67.33 22.87 19.19
N PRO A 578 66.75 24.07 18.95
CA PRO A 578 66.31 24.49 17.63
C PRO A 578 67.34 25.35 16.86
N THR A 579 67.33 25.29 15.54
CA THR A 579 67.91 26.31 14.64
C THR A 579 67.15 26.33 13.30
N PRO A 580 67.23 27.40 12.48
CA PRO A 580 66.06 28.15 12.06
C PRO A 580 65.57 27.81 10.65
N SER A 581 64.34 28.26 10.41
CA SER A 581 63.52 28.18 9.20
C SER A 581 64.22 28.36 7.85
N PRO A 582 63.60 27.81 6.79
CA PRO A 582 63.34 28.61 5.60
C PRO A 582 61.83 28.76 5.39
N GLN A 583 61.41 30.01 5.19
CA GLN A 583 60.06 30.40 4.79
C GLN A 583 59.68 29.68 3.49
N VAL A 584 58.57 28.95 3.52
CA VAL A 584 57.84 28.55 2.32
C VAL A 584 56.38 28.93 2.56
N ASP A 585 55.88 29.81 1.69
CA ASP A 585 54.50 30.26 1.62
C ASP A 585 53.55 29.06 1.45
N ALA A 586 52.89 28.65 2.53
CA ALA A 586 51.80 27.69 2.49
C ALA A 586 50.46 28.42 2.69
N LYS A 587 49.72 28.53 1.60
CA LYS A 587 48.29 28.87 1.57
C LYS A 587 47.52 27.80 2.37
N PRO A 588 46.56 28.16 3.25
CA PRO A 588 45.85 27.17 4.06
C PRO A 588 44.94 26.30 3.19
N PRO A 589 44.93 24.95 3.34
CA PRO A 589 43.97 24.09 2.67
C PRO A 589 42.68 24.06 3.48
N SER A 590 41.81 25.05 3.26
CA SER A 590 40.50 25.15 3.91
C SER A 590 39.34 24.53 3.10
N HIS A 591 39.61 23.67 2.12
CA HIS A 591 38.59 23.16 1.19
C HIS A 591 38.34 21.64 1.20
N LEU A 592 38.95 20.85 2.08
CA LEU A 592 38.79 19.38 2.08
C LEU A 592 37.91 18.80 3.21
N LEU A 593 37.29 19.64 4.04
CA LEU A 593 36.45 19.18 5.17
C LEU A 593 34.94 19.31 4.90
N SER A 594 34.50 19.88 3.77
CA SER A 594 33.07 20.11 3.51
C SER A 594 32.38 18.99 2.71
N GLU A 595 33.12 18.08 2.07
CA GLU A 595 32.52 17.00 1.26
C GLU A 595 32.25 15.71 2.05
N THR A 596 32.77 15.54 3.27
CA THR A 596 32.57 14.32 4.07
C THR A 596 31.29 14.29 4.89
N ILE A 597 30.72 15.47 5.20
CA ILE A 597 29.51 15.61 6.02
C ILE A 597 28.24 15.14 5.27
N PRO A 598 28.01 15.49 3.99
CA PRO A 598 26.79 15.09 3.27
C PRO A 598 26.63 13.57 3.15
N ALA A 599 27.74 12.85 2.88
CA ALA A 599 27.72 11.39 2.76
C ALA A 599 27.43 10.65 4.08
N GLN A 600 27.69 11.30 5.23
CA GLN A 600 27.41 10.72 6.54
C GLN A 600 25.94 10.90 6.92
N GLU A 601 25.34 12.04 6.57
CA GLU A 601 23.92 12.33 6.81
C GLU A 601 23.00 11.44 5.96
N GLU A 602 23.35 11.22 4.68
CA GLU A 602 22.62 10.29 3.81
C GLU A 602 22.60 8.86 4.38
N ARG A 603 23.73 8.37 4.91
CA ARG A 603 23.79 7.05 5.54
C ARG A 603 22.95 6.96 6.79
N ILE A 604 22.96 8.01 7.62
CA ILE A 604 22.12 8.06 8.82
C ILE A 604 20.65 7.98 8.41
N ASN A 605 20.24 8.74 7.39
CA ASN A 605 18.87 8.71 6.88
C ASN A 605 18.51 7.34 6.30
N GLU A 606 19.41 6.67 5.58
CA GLU A 606 19.16 5.32 5.09
C GLU A 606 19.03 4.30 6.24
N VAL A 607 19.87 4.37 7.28
CA VAL A 607 19.73 3.52 8.48
C VAL A 607 18.39 3.77 9.18
N LEU A 608 17.97 5.04 9.30
CA LEU A 608 16.67 5.39 9.87
C LEU A 608 15.51 4.84 9.02
N ASN A 609 15.60 4.90 7.68
CA ASN A 609 14.59 4.31 6.79
C ASN A 609 14.45 2.79 6.98
N PHE A 610 15.56 2.08 7.19
CA PHE A 610 15.52 0.66 7.52
C PHE A 610 14.86 0.39 8.87
N ILE A 611 15.17 1.21 9.88
CA ILE A 611 14.54 1.11 11.20
C ILE A 611 13.03 1.43 11.12
N ASP A 612 12.63 2.43 10.35
CA ASP A 612 11.23 2.80 10.15
C ASP A 612 10.47 1.72 9.38
N SER A 613 11.13 0.97 8.49
CA SER A 613 10.52 -0.19 7.83
C SER A 613 10.13 -1.30 8.82
N LEU A 614 10.91 -1.50 9.90
CA LEU A 614 10.57 -2.42 10.98
C LEU A 614 9.35 -1.95 11.78
N LEU A 615 9.17 -0.63 11.94
CA LEU A 615 7.96 -0.08 12.58
C LEU A 615 6.68 -0.25 11.74
N GLY A 616 6.82 -0.65 10.48
CA GLY A 616 5.69 -1.08 9.65
C GLY A 616 5.12 -2.45 10.05
N ILE A 617 5.85 -3.23 10.85
CA ILE A 617 5.38 -4.51 11.38
C ILE A 617 4.49 -4.24 12.61
N PRO A 618 3.18 -4.54 12.55
CA PRO A 618 2.22 -4.13 13.59
C PRO A 618 2.50 -4.73 14.98
N GLU A 619 3.22 -5.85 15.03
CA GLU A 619 3.65 -6.49 16.27
C GLU A 619 4.82 -5.75 16.94
N ILE A 620 5.60 -4.94 16.22
CA ILE A 620 6.71 -4.16 16.77
C ILE A 620 6.18 -2.84 17.31
N LEU A 621 6.17 -2.70 18.63
CA LEU A 621 5.67 -1.51 19.31
C LEU A 621 6.70 -0.39 19.37
N TYR A 622 7.96 -0.74 19.63
CA TYR A 622 9.05 0.22 19.82
C TYR A 622 10.38 -0.33 19.36
N ILE A 623 11.29 0.55 18.94
CA ILE A 623 12.65 0.20 18.51
C ILE A 623 13.66 1.15 19.16
N ALA A 624 14.85 0.65 19.45
CA ALA A 624 16.01 1.42 19.83
C ALA A 624 17.28 0.87 19.16
N LEU A 625 18.19 1.77 18.80
CA LEU A 625 19.53 1.47 18.32
C LEU A 625 20.53 1.83 19.43
N ILE A 626 21.28 0.84 19.91
CA ILE A 626 22.08 0.95 21.13
C ILE A 626 23.48 0.40 20.84
N ASP A 627 24.51 0.98 21.47
CA ASP A 627 25.81 0.32 21.54
C ASP A 627 25.95 -0.64 22.74
N TYR A 628 26.98 -1.47 22.70
CA TYR A 628 27.35 -2.32 23.82
C TYR A 628 27.90 -1.54 25.05
N GLY A 629 28.10 -0.22 24.93
CA GLY A 629 28.36 0.67 26.07
C GLY A 629 27.09 1.10 26.82
N GLY A 630 25.92 0.90 26.21
CA GLY A 630 24.62 1.33 26.71
C GLY A 630 24.19 2.73 26.23
N ALA A 631 24.95 3.38 25.34
CA ALA A 631 24.56 4.62 24.70
C ALA A 631 23.48 4.36 23.64
N ILE A 632 22.42 5.17 23.67
CA ILE A 632 21.29 5.08 22.75
C ILE A 632 21.50 6.08 21.64
N PHE A 633 21.60 5.61 20.40
CA PHE A 633 21.74 6.44 19.20
C PHE A 633 20.38 6.87 18.66
N TYR A 634 19.40 5.97 18.75
CA TYR A 634 18.04 6.19 18.31
C TYR A 634 17.08 5.42 19.22
N GLN A 635 15.93 6.01 19.53
CA GLN A 635 14.81 5.29 20.12
C GLN A 635 13.50 5.94 19.67
N THR A 636 12.50 5.11 19.40
CA THR A 636 11.19 5.59 18.96
C THR A 636 10.46 6.31 20.09
N THR A 637 10.17 7.59 19.91
CA THR A 637 9.42 8.43 20.85
C THR A 637 7.94 8.49 20.47
N LYS A 638 7.23 7.35 20.51
CA LYS A 638 5.77 7.37 20.27
C LYS A 638 5.02 7.71 21.55
N GLU A 639 4.75 9.01 21.70
CA GLU A 639 3.59 9.63 22.38
C GLU A 639 3.36 9.41 23.88
N THR A 640 4.11 8.55 24.56
CA THR A 640 3.99 8.38 26.01
C THR A 640 5.34 8.04 26.62
N ASN A 641 5.61 8.51 27.84
CA ASN A 641 6.81 8.19 28.64
C ASN A 641 6.97 6.68 28.98
N LEU A 642 6.29 5.77 28.24
CA LEU A 642 6.23 4.33 28.48
C LEU A 642 7.41 3.56 27.85
N TRP A 643 8.21 4.21 27.01
CA TRP A 643 9.39 3.62 26.36
C TRP A 643 10.62 4.53 26.51
N ASP A 644 11.08 4.69 27.74
CA ASP A 644 12.42 5.21 28.03
C ASP A 644 13.27 4.08 28.61
N ILE A 645 14.29 3.67 27.85
CA ILE A 645 15.18 2.58 28.25
C ILE A 645 16.52 3.09 28.80
N SER A 646 16.72 4.41 28.84
CA SER A 646 18.00 5.06 29.17
C SER A 646 18.58 4.64 30.52
N ASN A 647 17.72 4.34 31.50
CA ASN A 647 18.15 3.95 32.85
C ASN A 647 18.61 2.49 32.97
N ASN A 648 18.36 1.66 31.95
CA ASN A 648 18.49 0.21 32.04
C ASN A 648 19.35 -0.41 30.94
N THR A 649 19.78 0.35 29.92
CA THR A 649 20.59 -0.18 28.80
C THR A 649 21.88 -0.85 29.26
N THR A 650 22.65 -0.24 30.16
CA THR A 650 23.89 -0.84 30.67
C THR A 650 23.63 -2.17 31.39
N LYS A 651 22.55 -2.26 32.18
CA LYS A 651 22.14 -3.50 32.86
C LYS A 651 21.65 -4.55 31.88
N LEU A 652 20.91 -4.15 30.84
CA LEU A 652 20.48 -5.03 29.76
C LEU A 652 21.70 -5.67 29.08
N VAL A 653 22.69 -4.86 28.68
CA VAL A 653 23.91 -5.35 28.02
C VAL A 653 24.73 -6.25 28.93
N GLN A 654 24.90 -5.90 30.20
CA GLN A 654 25.57 -6.74 31.19
C GLN A 654 24.87 -8.09 31.36
N ASN A 655 23.54 -8.07 31.50
CA ASN A 655 22.76 -9.29 31.67
C ASN A 655 22.76 -10.16 30.40
N TRP A 656 22.72 -9.56 29.21
CA TRP A 656 22.84 -10.29 27.94
C TRP A 656 24.21 -10.95 27.83
N SER A 657 25.29 -10.19 28.05
CA SER A 657 26.67 -10.70 28.00
C SER A 657 26.94 -11.81 29.02
N ALA A 658 26.32 -11.72 30.19
CA ALA A 658 26.38 -12.75 31.23
C ALA A 658 25.41 -13.93 31.02
N GLN A 659 24.64 -13.94 29.93
CA GLN A 659 23.57 -14.91 29.66
C GLN A 659 22.63 -15.10 30.86
N ALA A 660 22.29 -14.00 31.53
CA ALA A 660 21.44 -14.02 32.70
C ALA A 660 20.05 -14.59 32.36
N PRO A 661 19.40 -15.33 33.27
CA PRO A 661 18.09 -15.95 33.02
C PRO A 661 16.95 -14.91 32.88
N SER A 662 17.21 -13.64 33.20
CA SER A 662 16.27 -12.55 33.03
C SER A 662 16.99 -11.24 32.82
N VAL A 663 16.35 -10.35 32.07
CA VAL A 663 16.80 -8.98 31.85
C VAL A 663 15.74 -7.98 32.33
N PHE A 664 16.14 -6.72 32.51
CA PHE A 664 15.27 -5.65 33.00
C PHE A 664 15.28 -4.47 32.05
N LEU A 665 14.10 -3.93 31.75
CA LEU A 665 13.93 -2.80 30.82
C LEU A 665 12.88 -1.80 31.34
N GLY A 666 13.04 -0.52 31.03
CA GLY A 666 12.14 0.56 31.46
C GLY A 666 12.07 0.68 32.99
N ASP A 667 10.86 0.80 33.55
CA ASP A 667 10.57 0.87 34.99
C ASP A 667 10.84 -0.45 35.75
N ASN A 668 12.02 -1.04 35.54
CA ASN A 668 12.48 -2.29 36.13
C ASN A 668 11.55 -3.49 35.81
N ILE A 669 10.95 -3.49 34.63
CA ILE A 669 10.11 -4.59 34.16
C ILE A 669 11.01 -5.79 33.82
N LYS A 670 10.78 -6.91 34.49
CA LYS A 670 11.54 -8.16 34.32
C LYS A 670 11.05 -8.95 33.11
N TYR A 671 11.95 -9.30 32.20
CA TYR A 671 11.71 -10.22 31.08
C TYR A 671 12.51 -11.50 31.31
N ALA A 672 11.85 -12.65 31.28
CA ALA A 672 12.50 -13.95 31.37
C ALA A 672 13.13 -14.30 30.02
N VAL A 673 14.42 -14.62 30.00
CA VAL A 673 15.15 -14.94 28.77
C VAL A 673 14.68 -16.30 28.26
N ILE A 674 14.20 -16.34 27.01
CA ILE A 674 13.82 -17.56 26.30
C ILE A 674 15.03 -18.10 25.53
N LYS A 675 15.73 -17.20 24.84
CA LYS A 675 16.91 -17.51 24.02
C LYS A 675 17.97 -16.43 24.21
N THR A 676 19.20 -16.83 24.50
CA THR A 676 20.34 -15.92 24.61
C THR A 676 21.56 -16.54 23.94
N GLU A 677 22.02 -15.87 22.89
CA GLU A 677 23.19 -16.18 22.10
C GLU A 677 23.97 -14.86 21.91
N PRO A 678 25.28 -14.91 21.58
CA PRO A 678 26.01 -13.71 21.22
C PRO A 678 25.36 -12.93 20.07
N GLU A 679 24.69 -13.64 19.17
CA GLU A 679 24.03 -13.10 17.98
C GLU A 679 22.56 -12.73 18.21
N MET A 680 21.97 -13.01 19.39
CA MET A 680 20.54 -12.77 19.60
C MET A 680 20.13 -12.87 21.07
N LEU A 681 19.26 -11.95 21.51
CA LEU A 681 18.54 -12.03 22.78
C LEU A 681 17.04 -12.02 22.53
N ILE A 682 16.31 -13.02 23.04
CA ILE A 682 14.85 -13.05 23.08
C ILE A 682 14.42 -13.25 24.53
N ALA A 683 13.61 -12.32 25.05
CA ALA A 683 13.06 -12.43 26.39
C ALA A 683 11.58 -12.04 26.43
N THR A 684 10.82 -12.69 27.31
CA THR A 684 9.37 -12.54 27.43
C THR A 684 8.99 -12.12 28.83
N ASN A 685 8.08 -11.15 28.93
CA ASN A 685 7.53 -10.78 30.21
C ASN A 685 6.37 -11.71 30.61
N VAL A 686 6.54 -12.42 31.73
CA VAL A 686 5.54 -13.39 32.24
C VAL A 686 4.22 -12.75 32.70
N LYS A 687 4.16 -11.43 32.86
CA LYS A 687 2.93 -10.69 33.19
C LYS A 687 2.18 -10.21 31.94
N GLY A 688 2.66 -10.55 30.74
CA GLY A 688 2.00 -10.19 29.48
C GLY A 688 2.32 -8.78 28.98
N PHE A 689 3.44 -8.17 29.40
CA PHE A 689 3.91 -6.89 28.84
C PHE A 689 4.61 -7.02 27.47
N GLY A 690 4.53 -8.20 26.84
CA GLY A 690 5.11 -8.48 25.54
C GLY A 690 6.49 -9.12 25.60
N HIS A 691 7.21 -8.99 24.50
CA HIS A 691 8.55 -9.56 24.29
C HIS A 691 9.55 -8.46 24.00
N ILE A 692 10.83 -8.80 24.17
CA ILE A 692 11.94 -8.00 23.68
C ILE A 692 12.85 -8.88 22.84
N VAL A 693 13.30 -8.32 21.73
CA VAL A 693 14.20 -8.97 20.78
C VAL A 693 15.36 -8.03 20.53
N ALA A 694 16.59 -8.48 20.80
CA ALA A 694 17.80 -7.72 20.52
C ALA A 694 18.70 -8.49 19.55
N ILE A 695 19.13 -7.83 18.47
CA ILE A 695 19.95 -8.43 17.41
C ILE A 695 21.15 -7.50 17.13
N PRO A 696 22.40 -8.01 17.19
CA PRO A 696 23.58 -7.25 16.81
C PRO A 696 23.56 -6.90 15.33
N ILE A 697 23.94 -5.66 15.05
CA ILE A 697 24.31 -5.20 13.71
C ILE A 697 25.78 -5.55 13.47
N ASN A 698 26.63 -5.21 14.44
CA ASN A 698 28.08 -5.47 14.40
C ASN A 698 28.62 -5.58 15.85
N GLU A 699 29.94 -5.61 16.02
CA GLU A 699 30.59 -5.71 17.34
C GLU A 699 30.31 -4.52 18.28
N LYS A 700 29.78 -3.40 17.75
CA LYS A 700 29.57 -2.16 18.49
C LYS A 700 28.10 -1.85 18.70
N LEU A 701 27.22 -2.18 17.76
CA LEU A 701 25.81 -1.77 17.73
C LEU A 701 24.86 -2.95 17.64
N PHE A 702 23.69 -2.81 18.24
CA PHE A 702 22.57 -3.74 18.13
C PHE A 702 21.22 -3.01 18.08
N ILE A 703 20.23 -3.65 17.44
CA ILE A 703 18.84 -3.21 17.41
C ILE A 703 18.12 -3.89 18.56
N LEU A 704 17.41 -3.12 19.38
CA LEU A 704 16.49 -3.61 20.41
C LEU A 704 15.06 -3.27 19.99
N THR A 705 14.19 -4.26 19.96
CA THR A 705 12.76 -4.09 19.65
C THR A 705 11.90 -4.58 20.82
N LYS A 706 10.77 -3.90 21.04
CA LYS A 706 9.69 -4.39 21.91
C LYS A 706 8.53 -4.85 21.06
N VAL A 707 8.16 -6.10 21.26
CA VAL A 707 7.10 -6.79 20.51
C VAL A 707 5.86 -6.90 21.41
N SER A 708 4.68 -6.76 20.81
CA SER A 708 3.40 -7.00 21.47
C SER A 708 3.32 -8.42 22.04
N LYS A 709 2.42 -8.65 23.01
CA LYS A 709 2.25 -9.98 23.63
C LYS A 709 1.63 -11.00 22.68
N GLU A 710 0.99 -10.54 21.62
CA GLU A 710 0.42 -11.36 20.55
C GLU A 710 1.44 -11.71 19.46
N GLY A 711 2.53 -10.95 19.36
CA GLY A 711 3.53 -11.12 18.32
C GLY A 711 4.44 -12.33 18.56
N ASP A 712 4.80 -13.03 17.49
CA ASP A 712 5.76 -14.13 17.55
C ASP A 712 7.20 -13.58 17.59
N ALA A 713 7.81 -13.60 18.78
CA ALA A 713 9.15 -13.07 18.98
C ALA A 713 10.24 -13.78 18.16
N LEU A 714 10.05 -15.04 17.75
CA LEU A 714 11.01 -15.75 16.91
C LEU A 714 10.94 -15.26 15.47
N LEU A 715 9.73 -15.10 14.92
CA LEU A 715 9.53 -14.58 13.58
C LEU A 715 10.06 -13.14 13.46
N ILE A 716 9.78 -12.30 14.46
CA ILE A 716 10.29 -10.93 14.51
C ILE A 716 11.83 -10.91 14.62
N ALA A 717 12.44 -11.87 15.31
CA ALA A 717 13.89 -11.96 15.36
C ALA A 717 14.52 -12.22 13.99
N ASP A 718 13.89 -13.05 13.16
CA ASP A 718 14.35 -13.31 11.79
C ASP A 718 14.24 -12.03 10.93
N ASP A 719 13.13 -11.30 11.02
CA ASP A 719 12.92 -10.03 10.30
C ASP A 719 13.94 -8.96 10.73
N VAL A 720 14.14 -8.79 12.04
CA VAL A 720 15.13 -7.85 12.58
C VAL A 720 16.56 -8.25 12.20
N SER A 721 16.86 -9.56 12.10
CA SER A 721 18.16 -10.07 11.64
C SER A 721 18.46 -9.71 10.20
N ILE A 722 17.46 -9.76 9.31
CA ILE A 722 17.62 -9.33 7.91
C ILE A 722 17.99 -7.85 7.85
N VAL A 723 17.27 -7.01 8.59
CA VAL A 723 17.51 -5.56 8.63
C VAL A 723 18.87 -5.24 9.27
N ALA A 724 19.24 -5.91 10.36
CA ALA A 724 20.53 -5.76 11.01
C ALA A 724 21.70 -6.12 10.05
N LYS A 725 21.56 -7.18 9.25
CA LYS A 725 22.55 -7.57 8.23
C LYS A 725 22.68 -6.53 7.13
N GLN A 726 21.57 -5.96 6.66
CA GLN A 726 21.57 -4.89 5.66
C GLN A 726 22.30 -3.64 6.19
N ILE A 727 21.98 -3.21 7.40
CA ILE A 727 22.65 -2.07 8.05
C ILE A 727 24.15 -2.36 8.24
N ASN A 728 24.53 -3.59 8.61
CA ASN A 728 25.95 -3.95 8.76
C ASN A 728 26.72 -3.85 7.43
N GLN A 729 26.12 -4.30 6.32
CA GLN A 729 26.75 -4.18 5.00
C GLN A 729 27.03 -2.72 4.62
N MET A 730 26.17 -1.78 5.03
CA MET A 730 26.40 -0.36 4.81
C MET A 730 27.60 0.19 5.60
N PHE A 731 27.87 -0.37 6.78
CA PHE A 731 29.06 -0.02 7.57
C PHE A 731 30.35 -0.64 7.04
N GLN A 732 30.28 -1.76 6.30
CA GLN A 732 31.44 -2.48 5.76
C GLN A 732 31.91 -1.99 4.39
N GLY A 733 31.09 -1.22 3.67
CA GLY A 733 31.38 -0.78 2.30
C GLY A 733 32.52 0.23 2.11
N HIS A 734 33.42 0.39 3.10
CA HIS A 734 34.50 1.39 3.09
C HIS A 734 35.82 0.89 3.66
#